data_AF-W4L7P0-F1
#
_entry.id   AF-W4L7P0-F1
#
_cell.length_a   1.000
_cell.length_b   1.000
_cell.length_c   1.000
_cell.angle_alpha   90.00
_cell.angle_beta   90.00
_cell.angle_gamma   90.00
#
_symmetry.space_group_name_H-M   'P 1'
#
loop_
_entity.id
_entity.type
_entity.pdbx_description
1 polymer ?
#
loop_
_entity_poly.entity_id
_entity_poly.type
_entity_poly.pdbx_seq_one_letter_code
_entity_poly.pdbx_strand_id
1 'polypeptide(L)'
;MLPIVNNIVLRVDLSGNPTYRELLAQVRQVTLEGYANEDLPFDKVVEALRPVRHLSHNPLFQVMFSFHDSPLPDLHLPGLDIRLHEAVSNQTAKFDLDLVVIPRADDAQQDESHGGVEGLTLLWEYNRDLFDTATIERMTEHYQTLLEGIVSNPESRMSELPLLTPVQRDQMLVAWNETAAAHDHRCIHHLFEAQVQATPNATAVVCGRQRITYQTLNAKANQLAHHLQTLGVGPEALVGICVERSIAMVIGLLGILKAGGAYVPLEPAYPPERIAFILRDAQISILVTQRALAHVMPASDVCRVELDADWEHMAQYPMDNPVTDVQPHHLAYVIYTSGSTGAPKGVLIEHRSLVNFTHAAISAYDLSASDRVLQFASISFDAAAEELYPSLSCGATLILRTEEMMVSVEAFADASTEQLLTVWDLPTAYWHLVTSEVASGQIVLSNSLRLVIIGGERALPERVRQWHQRVGQTPKLINSYGPTEATVVATQCDLSEVAIGREVPIGRPLDNVEVYVLDAYRQPVPIGVPGELYIGGAGVARGYLNRPELTEAAFIPHPFRAEPGARLYQTGDWVRYRADGHLEYVGRVDTQVKIRGLRIELGEIETVLHQHPDVQQAVVVAREDTPGTKRLVAYVAAKGLSPASEEIRQFLKQRLPDYMVPAAVVILEALPMTSSGKVDTQALPAPEASSERTDAGFAPPRDVVEACLAEIWAEILGVARVGIHDNFFELGGDSIISLQMVSRARQANLRITPKQLFQHQTIAALAAVAGTSPQVQVTQEVVTGSAPLTPIQQWFFEQQLPEPHYFNQSVWVDLASDVKPDVLKQAVEAVLAHHDALRMRFVHQGDGWQQTHGAVGDAIPLSLMDVSTLSVTEQDQAMRTAEADLQASPDLSEGPLVRVALFRLGPKRADRLLIIVHHLVIDGVSWRLVLEDLTSAYHQIGQGDTVTLLPKTTSFRHWAHRLNTYAQSEVMAAERDYWLSPPPEPICPLPVDHPAGRGHNTVNSVASLIRHLSTQDTRALLQDVPAAYNTRINDVLLTALVQSMTEWTGEPSVLIDLEGHGREALFDEVDLSRTVGWFTTLFPVYLTLASIESVGEALKSVKEQLRRIPNRGIGYGVLRYLSDNAATQAQLRQRPQAEISFNYLGQFDRVRSASAGLGIVREWQSPQSGLGHRSHLLGVSGWISEGQLEMCWSYSDQLHERITIERLASGFMRALQTLIAHCQSPEAGGYTLSDFSATTLSQKRLDKLINKLN
;
A
#
# COMPACT_ATOMS: atom_id res chain seq x y z
N MET A 1 -25.34 -2.66 58.38
CA MET A 1 -24.76 -1.66 57.46
C MET A 1 -23.41 -2.22 57.07
N LEU A 2 -23.29 -2.78 55.85
CA LEU A 2 -21.98 -3.16 55.30
C LEU A 2 -21.19 -1.85 55.08
N PRO A 3 -19.94 -1.74 55.54
CA PRO A 3 -19.15 -0.54 55.31
C PRO A 3 -18.97 -0.35 53.81
N ILE A 4 -19.35 0.82 53.31
CA ILE A 4 -19.09 1.22 51.92
C ILE A 4 -17.60 1.53 51.86
N VAL A 5 -16.79 0.64 51.29
CA VAL A 5 -15.35 0.86 51.09
C VAL A 5 -15.19 1.93 50.01
N ASN A 6 -14.56 3.05 50.33
CA ASN A 6 -14.24 4.12 49.37
C ASN A 6 -12.78 4.00 48.91
N ASN A 7 -12.53 4.12 47.60
CA ASN A 7 -11.19 3.98 47.03
C ASN A 7 -10.46 5.33 47.04
N ILE A 8 -9.22 5.35 47.55
CA ILE A 8 -8.36 6.54 47.57
C ILE A 8 -7.28 6.40 46.50
N VAL A 9 -7.21 7.36 45.57
CA VAL A 9 -6.19 7.40 44.53
C VAL A 9 -4.95 8.11 45.07
N LEU A 10 -3.81 7.40 45.10
CA LEU A 10 -2.52 7.94 45.53
C LEU A 10 -1.59 8.12 44.34
N ARG A 11 -0.90 9.27 44.28
CA ARG A 11 0.12 9.55 43.26
C ARG A 11 1.48 9.72 43.94
N VAL A 12 2.42 8.84 43.60
CA VAL A 12 3.77 8.84 44.14
C VAL A 12 4.75 9.32 43.07
N ASP A 13 5.68 10.20 43.43
CA ASP A 13 6.72 10.71 42.53
C ASP A 13 8.06 10.00 42.79
N LEU A 14 8.63 9.41 41.73
CA LEU A 14 9.94 8.76 41.76
C LEU A 14 11.01 9.61 41.06
N SER A 15 10.67 10.83 40.62
CA SER A 15 11.59 11.72 39.94
C SER A 15 12.77 12.10 40.83
N GLY A 16 13.95 12.27 40.22
CA GLY A 16 15.18 12.58 40.96
C GLY A 16 15.86 11.40 41.65
N ASN A 17 15.35 10.17 41.52
CA ASN A 17 15.91 8.95 42.10
C ASN A 17 16.12 9.06 43.63
N PRO A 18 15.03 9.26 44.40
CA PRO A 18 15.13 9.43 45.84
C PRO A 18 15.71 8.19 46.51
N THR A 19 16.25 8.37 47.70
CA THR A 19 16.47 7.26 48.63
C THR A 19 15.14 6.66 49.06
N TYR A 20 15.14 5.39 49.49
CA TYR A 20 13.91 4.79 50.01
C TYR A 20 13.33 5.58 51.19
N ARG A 21 14.18 6.12 52.08
CA ARG A 21 13.73 6.95 53.21
C ARG A 21 13.01 8.23 52.76
N GLU A 22 13.52 8.91 51.74
CA GLU A 22 12.87 10.09 51.17
C GLU A 22 11.53 9.72 50.53
N LEU A 23 11.50 8.64 49.75
CA LEU A 23 10.28 8.13 49.13
C LEU A 23 9.23 7.76 50.19
N LEU A 24 9.63 7.07 51.26
CA LEU A 24 8.74 6.70 52.36
C LEU A 24 8.14 7.93 53.05
N ALA A 25 8.93 8.99 53.24
CA ALA A 25 8.42 10.25 53.79
C ALA A 25 7.40 10.91 52.86
N GLN A 26 7.66 10.91 51.55
CA GLN A 26 6.73 11.43 50.54
C GLN A 26 5.43 10.61 50.49
N VAL A 27 5.52 9.28 50.42
CA VAL A 27 4.36 8.37 50.42
C VAL A 27 3.54 8.57 51.68
N ARG A 28 4.17 8.65 52.87
CA ARG A 28 3.48 8.94 54.12
C ARG A 28 2.68 10.24 54.05
N GLN A 29 3.28 11.30 53.51
CA GLN A 29 2.58 12.58 53.36
C GLN A 29 1.38 12.46 52.41
N VAL A 30 1.58 11.89 51.22
CA VAL A 30 0.52 11.70 50.22
C VAL A 30 -0.63 10.84 50.76
N THR A 31 -0.31 9.77 51.48
CA THR A 31 -1.32 8.90 52.11
C THR A 31 -2.12 9.63 53.18
N LEU A 32 -1.47 10.42 54.05
CA LEU A 32 -2.17 11.23 55.07
C LEU A 32 -3.07 12.31 54.44
N GLU A 33 -2.61 12.96 53.37
CA GLU A 33 -3.41 13.91 52.59
C GLU A 33 -4.62 13.23 51.92
N GLY A 34 -4.42 12.00 51.42
CA GLY A 34 -5.49 11.16 50.88
C GLY A 34 -6.56 10.82 51.94
N TYR A 35 -6.15 10.37 53.12
CA TYR A 35 -7.07 10.09 54.23
C TYR A 35 -7.84 11.32 54.72
N ALA A 36 -7.23 12.50 54.69
CA ALA A 36 -7.92 13.75 55.04
C ALA A 36 -9.11 14.07 54.11
N ASN A 37 -9.21 13.38 52.96
CA ASN A 37 -10.26 13.54 51.97
C ASN A 37 -11.06 12.23 51.74
N GLU A 38 -10.98 11.26 52.65
CA GLU A 38 -11.62 9.94 52.50
C GLU A 38 -13.15 9.99 52.42
N ASP A 39 -13.77 11.07 52.90
CA ASP A 39 -15.21 11.31 52.83
C ASP A 39 -15.72 11.62 51.40
N LEU A 40 -14.82 11.95 50.46
CA LEU A 40 -15.19 12.24 49.07
C LEU A 40 -15.37 10.93 48.28
N PRO A 41 -16.59 10.62 47.78
CA PRO A 41 -16.81 9.39 47.03
C PRO A 41 -15.96 9.33 45.76
N PHE A 42 -15.31 8.20 45.51
CA PHE A 42 -14.47 7.99 44.32
C PHE A 42 -15.20 8.35 43.00
N ASP A 43 -16.49 8.00 42.88
CA ASP A 43 -17.32 8.33 41.71
C ASP A 43 -17.43 9.84 41.45
N LYS A 44 -17.41 10.66 42.51
CA LYS A 44 -17.43 12.13 42.40
C LYS A 44 -16.11 12.69 41.92
N VAL A 45 -14.99 12.06 42.28
CA VAL A 45 -13.65 12.41 41.78
C VAL A 45 -13.55 12.10 40.29
N VAL A 46 -14.04 10.93 39.86
CA VAL A 46 -14.12 10.55 38.42
C VAL A 46 -15.01 11.53 37.63
N GLU A 47 -16.19 11.86 38.17
CA GLU A 47 -17.14 12.79 37.54
C GLU A 47 -16.53 14.21 37.37
N ALA A 48 -15.77 14.67 38.36
CA ALA A 48 -15.12 15.99 38.33
C ALA A 48 -13.92 16.04 37.37
N LEU A 49 -13.06 15.01 37.39
CA LEU A 49 -11.85 14.96 36.55
C LEU A 49 -12.15 14.67 35.09
N ARG A 50 -13.30 14.06 34.77
CA ARG A 50 -13.73 13.67 33.42
C ARG A 50 -12.60 13.04 32.58
N PRO A 51 -11.90 12.02 33.11
CA PRO A 51 -10.79 11.46 32.38
C PRO A 51 -11.26 10.75 31.11
N VAL A 52 -10.40 10.70 30.09
CA VAL A 52 -10.67 9.99 28.83
C VAL A 52 -10.97 8.53 29.15
N ARG A 53 -12.14 8.04 28.74
CA ARG A 53 -12.55 6.66 29.00
C ARG A 53 -11.80 5.72 28.06
N HIS A 54 -10.99 4.84 28.65
CA HIS A 54 -10.38 3.71 27.95
C HIS A 54 -11.15 2.43 28.30
N LEU A 55 -11.38 1.58 27.30
CA LEU A 55 -12.05 0.28 27.50
C LEU A 55 -11.09 -0.81 28.04
N SER A 56 -9.80 -0.50 28.17
CA SER A 56 -8.74 -1.49 28.43
C SER A 56 -8.06 -1.37 29.81
N HIS A 57 -8.27 -0.27 30.55
CA HIS A 57 -7.74 -0.06 31.90
C HIS A 57 -8.52 1.06 32.61
N ASN A 58 -8.43 1.13 33.93
CA ASN A 58 -9.09 2.18 34.72
C ASN A 58 -8.34 3.53 34.56
N PRO A 59 -9.07 4.64 34.30
CA PRO A 59 -8.46 5.91 33.92
C PRO A 59 -7.75 6.68 35.03
N LEU A 60 -7.93 6.29 36.31
CA LEU A 60 -7.30 7.00 37.45
C LEU A 60 -6.23 6.17 38.17
N PHE A 61 -6.30 4.84 38.12
CA PHE A 61 -5.32 3.94 38.72
C PHE A 61 -5.34 2.58 38.02
N GLN A 62 -4.24 1.83 38.11
CA GLN A 62 -4.12 0.49 37.52
C GLN A 62 -3.85 -0.60 38.58
N VAL A 63 -3.34 -0.20 39.75
CA VAL A 63 -3.02 -1.11 40.84
C VAL A 63 -3.86 -0.74 42.06
N MET A 64 -4.59 -1.71 42.60
CA MET A 64 -5.22 -1.63 43.92
C MET A 64 -4.28 -2.21 44.98
N PHE A 65 -4.19 -1.54 46.12
CA PHE A 65 -3.40 -2.01 47.26
C PHE A 65 -4.27 -2.00 48.50
N SER A 66 -4.42 -3.17 49.12
CA SER A 66 -5.21 -3.35 50.33
C SER A 66 -4.34 -3.89 51.45
N PHE A 67 -4.23 -3.17 52.56
CA PHE A 67 -3.54 -3.63 53.76
C PHE A 67 -4.56 -3.92 54.85
N HIS A 68 -4.52 -5.12 55.44
CA HIS A 68 -5.36 -5.49 56.56
C HIS A 68 -4.59 -5.34 57.88
N ASP A 69 -5.00 -4.41 58.75
CA ASP A 69 -4.32 -4.10 60.01
C ASP A 69 -4.38 -5.22 61.07
N SER A 70 -5.02 -6.35 60.80
CA SER A 70 -5.11 -7.47 61.74
C SER A 70 -5.13 -8.81 61.01
N PRO A 71 -4.48 -9.85 61.57
CA PRO A 71 -4.62 -11.22 61.08
C PRO A 71 -6.10 -11.64 61.14
N LEU A 72 -6.53 -12.42 60.15
CA LEU A 72 -7.88 -12.97 60.13
C LEU A 72 -8.03 -13.97 61.29
N PRO A 73 -9.04 -13.82 62.17
CA PRO A 73 -9.17 -14.67 63.34
C PRO A 73 -9.60 -16.09 62.95
N ASP A 74 -8.86 -17.11 63.41
CA ASP A 74 -9.34 -18.49 63.43
C ASP A 74 -10.50 -18.63 64.42
N LEU A 75 -11.61 -19.25 64.00
CA LEU A 75 -12.80 -19.38 64.82
C LEU A 75 -12.81 -20.75 65.51
N HIS A 76 -12.41 -20.79 66.77
CA HIS A 76 -12.45 -22.00 67.59
C HIS A 76 -13.80 -22.13 68.32
N LEU A 77 -14.57 -23.16 67.98
CA LEU A 77 -15.81 -23.54 68.65
C LEU A 77 -15.62 -24.91 69.36
N PRO A 78 -16.41 -25.24 70.41
CA PRO A 78 -16.26 -26.51 71.12
C PRO A 78 -16.43 -27.72 70.19
N GLY A 79 -15.34 -28.44 69.92
CA GLY A 79 -15.32 -29.61 69.03
C GLY A 79 -15.25 -29.29 67.52
N LEU A 80 -15.01 -28.03 67.13
CA LEU A 80 -14.94 -27.61 65.74
C LEU A 80 -13.89 -26.49 65.57
N ASP A 81 -12.80 -26.80 64.86
CA ASP A 81 -11.82 -25.81 64.42
C ASP A 81 -12.21 -25.29 63.04
N ILE A 82 -12.62 -24.02 62.95
CA ILE A 82 -12.92 -23.35 61.68
C ILE A 82 -11.72 -22.48 61.32
N ARG A 83 -10.94 -22.94 60.35
CA ARG A 83 -9.92 -22.13 59.68
C ARG A 83 -10.52 -21.48 58.45
N LEU A 84 -10.16 -20.22 58.19
CA LEU A 84 -10.54 -19.58 56.94
C LEU A 84 -9.83 -20.32 55.80
N HIS A 85 -10.59 -20.96 54.90
CA HIS A 85 -10.01 -21.59 53.71
C HIS A 85 -9.47 -20.49 52.80
N GLU A 86 -8.21 -20.61 52.40
CA GLU A 86 -7.55 -19.65 51.50
C GLU A 86 -8.42 -19.40 50.26
N ALA A 87 -8.77 -18.12 50.09
CA ALA A 87 -9.42 -17.48 48.94
C ALA A 87 -10.46 -18.31 48.16
N VAL A 88 -11.74 -17.97 48.35
CA VAL A 88 -12.74 -18.20 47.30
C VAL A 88 -12.25 -17.48 46.05
N SER A 89 -11.83 -18.24 45.03
CA SER A 89 -11.47 -17.71 43.72
C SER A 89 -12.67 -16.92 43.19
N ASN A 90 -12.63 -15.59 43.26
CA ASN A 90 -13.51 -14.78 42.42
C ASN A 90 -13.09 -15.07 40.98
N GLN A 91 -13.97 -15.62 40.17
CA GLN A 91 -13.67 -15.91 38.76
C GLN A 91 -13.58 -14.64 37.89
N THR A 92 -13.56 -13.45 38.51
CA THR A 92 -13.62 -12.16 37.83
C THR A 92 -12.77 -11.15 38.60
N ALA A 93 -11.68 -10.70 37.97
CA ALA A 93 -10.83 -9.63 38.50
C ALA A 93 -11.56 -8.28 38.42
N LYS A 94 -11.50 -7.48 39.49
CA LYS A 94 -12.17 -6.16 39.53
C LYS A 94 -11.31 -5.02 38.97
N PHE A 95 -9.99 -5.19 39.03
CA PHE A 95 -8.98 -4.23 38.59
C PHE A 95 -7.90 -4.94 37.78
N ASP A 96 -7.00 -4.19 37.16
CA ASP A 96 -5.91 -4.77 36.35
C ASP A 96 -4.99 -5.63 37.25
N LEU A 97 -4.63 -5.09 38.42
CA LEU A 97 -3.85 -5.75 39.45
C LEU A 97 -4.30 -5.30 40.85
N ASP A 98 -4.50 -6.23 41.78
CA ASP A 98 -4.84 -5.97 43.18
C ASP A 98 -3.91 -6.78 44.09
N LEU A 99 -3.20 -6.08 44.98
CA LEU A 99 -2.33 -6.67 46.00
C LEU A 99 -2.98 -6.50 47.37
N VAL A 100 -3.36 -7.62 47.97
CA VAL A 100 -3.84 -7.68 49.34
C VAL A 100 -2.72 -8.20 50.24
N VAL A 101 -2.39 -7.43 51.27
CA VAL A 101 -1.34 -7.75 52.25
C VAL A 101 -1.98 -8.00 53.61
N ILE A 102 -1.70 -9.17 54.18
CA ILE A 102 -2.24 -9.61 55.47
C ILE A 102 -1.08 -9.98 56.39
N PRO A 103 -0.95 -9.37 57.58
CA PRO A 103 -0.01 -9.81 58.61
C PRO A 103 -0.32 -11.23 59.06
N ARG A 104 0.70 -12.08 59.14
CA ARG A 104 0.57 -13.43 59.73
C ARG A 104 0.86 -13.37 61.23
N ALA A 105 -0.06 -13.90 62.03
CA ALA A 105 0.13 -14.06 63.46
C ALA A 105 1.10 -15.23 63.75
N ASP A 106 1.83 -15.13 64.85
CA ASP A 106 2.65 -16.21 65.39
C ASP A 106 1.73 -17.27 66.02
N ASP A 107 1.70 -18.49 65.45
CA ASP A 107 0.97 -19.62 66.02
C ASP A 107 1.57 -20.10 67.37
N ALA A 108 2.73 -19.56 67.79
CA ALA A 108 3.50 -20.05 68.93
C ALA A 108 3.59 -19.14 70.17
N GLN A 109 2.99 -17.94 70.23
CA GLN A 109 3.03 -17.10 71.45
C GLN A 109 1.68 -16.46 71.85
N GLN A 110 1.02 -17.07 72.83
CA GLN A 110 -0.13 -16.53 73.59
C GLN A 110 0.32 -15.56 74.72
N ASP A 111 1.29 -14.68 74.49
CA ASP A 111 1.69 -13.69 75.52
C ASP A 111 1.53 -12.25 74.98
N GLU A 112 0.55 -11.54 75.55
CA GLU A 112 -0.03 -10.26 75.11
C GLU A 112 0.89 -9.02 75.22
N SER A 113 2.23 -9.17 75.19
CA SER A 113 3.12 -8.02 75.44
C SER A 113 3.99 -7.58 74.28
N HIS A 114 4.16 -8.35 73.21
CA HIS A 114 4.68 -7.88 71.92
C HIS A 114 4.10 -8.74 70.79
N GLY A 115 3.01 -8.29 70.17
CA GLY A 115 2.47 -8.93 68.96
C GLY A 115 3.45 -8.79 67.80
N GLY A 116 4.40 -9.71 67.69
CA GLY A 116 5.34 -9.79 66.58
C GLY A 116 4.62 -10.34 65.34
N VAL A 117 4.63 -9.58 64.26
CA VAL A 117 4.24 -10.10 62.93
C VAL A 117 5.34 -11.08 62.50
N GLU A 118 5.01 -12.36 62.32
CA GLU A 118 5.98 -13.40 61.91
C GLU A 118 6.31 -13.31 60.40
N GLY A 119 5.39 -12.75 59.62
CA GLY A 119 5.54 -12.53 58.18
C GLY A 119 4.34 -11.82 57.56
N LEU A 120 4.42 -11.54 56.26
CA LEU A 120 3.34 -10.98 55.48
C LEU A 120 2.86 -12.04 54.48
N THR A 121 1.55 -12.26 54.41
CA THR A 121 0.91 -12.98 53.31
C THR A 121 0.53 -11.99 52.22
N LEU A 122 1.01 -12.22 51.00
CA LEU A 122 0.70 -11.43 49.82
C LEU A 122 -0.27 -12.21 48.93
N LEU A 123 -1.42 -11.62 48.64
CA LEU A 123 -2.42 -12.19 47.74
C LEU A 123 -2.54 -11.28 46.52
N TRP A 124 -2.30 -11.83 45.34
CA TRP A 124 -2.46 -11.13 44.08
C TRP A 124 -3.75 -11.58 43.38
N GLU A 125 -4.66 -10.64 43.12
CA GLU A 125 -5.75 -10.79 42.16
C GLU A 125 -5.39 -9.99 40.91
N TYR A 126 -5.50 -10.57 39.71
CA TYR A 126 -5.06 -9.91 38.49
C TYR A 126 -5.92 -10.30 37.29
N ASN A 127 -5.98 -9.40 36.31
CA ASN A 127 -6.69 -9.66 35.06
C ASN A 127 -5.87 -10.59 34.15
N ARG A 128 -6.41 -11.78 33.86
CA ARG A 128 -5.76 -12.79 33.01
C ARG A 128 -5.69 -12.41 31.52
N ASP A 129 -6.47 -11.41 31.09
CA ASP A 129 -6.35 -10.84 29.75
C ASP A 129 -5.11 -9.94 29.64
N LEU A 130 -4.55 -9.48 30.77
CA LEU A 130 -3.39 -8.58 30.84
C LEU A 130 -2.11 -9.28 31.33
N PHE A 131 -2.23 -10.21 32.27
CA PHE A 131 -1.08 -10.87 32.91
C PHE A 131 -1.20 -12.40 32.86
N ASP A 132 -0.10 -13.06 32.49
CA ASP A 132 0.07 -14.49 32.73
C ASP A 132 0.53 -14.76 34.17
N THR A 133 0.25 -15.97 34.67
CA THR A 133 0.62 -16.38 36.05
C THR A 133 2.12 -16.26 36.29
N ALA A 134 2.94 -16.66 35.33
CA ALA A 134 4.40 -16.61 35.44
C ALA A 134 4.92 -15.17 35.63
N THR A 135 4.23 -14.17 35.09
CA THR A 135 4.58 -12.75 35.26
C THR A 135 4.30 -12.27 36.68
N ILE A 136 3.17 -12.67 37.26
CA ILE A 136 2.83 -12.32 38.64
C ILE A 136 3.74 -13.05 39.64
N GLU A 137 4.10 -14.31 39.36
CA GLU A 137 5.09 -15.05 40.15
C GLU A 137 6.45 -14.32 40.15
N ARG A 138 6.97 -13.94 38.96
CA ARG A 138 8.21 -13.13 38.88
C ARG A 138 8.09 -11.80 39.60
N MET A 139 6.99 -11.06 39.42
CA MET A 139 6.77 -9.79 40.10
C MET A 139 6.73 -9.96 41.63
N THR A 140 6.21 -11.08 42.12
CA THR A 140 6.20 -11.39 43.55
C THR A 140 7.61 -11.62 44.08
N GLU A 141 8.45 -12.36 43.36
CA GLU A 141 9.88 -12.54 43.70
C GLU A 141 10.64 -11.21 43.67
N HIS A 142 10.37 -10.35 42.67
CA HIS A 142 10.97 -9.02 42.57
C HIS A 142 10.55 -8.13 43.73
N TYR A 143 9.27 -8.16 44.10
CA TYR A 143 8.75 -7.40 45.23
C TYR A 143 9.40 -7.86 46.55
N GLN A 144 9.54 -9.18 46.76
CA GLN A 144 10.25 -9.71 47.92
C GLN A 144 11.73 -9.26 47.94
N THR A 145 12.44 -9.42 46.82
CA THR A 145 13.86 -9.01 46.71
C THR A 145 14.04 -7.52 47.00
N LEU A 146 13.12 -6.70 46.49
CA LEU A 146 13.11 -5.26 46.74
C LEU A 146 12.87 -4.95 48.22
N LEU A 147 11.91 -5.60 48.88
CA LEU A 147 11.64 -5.43 50.30
C LEU A 147 12.84 -5.82 51.18
N GLU A 148 13.49 -6.95 50.87
CA GLU A 148 14.71 -7.39 51.56
C GLU A 148 15.86 -6.38 51.37
N GLY A 149 16.03 -5.85 50.16
CA GLY A 149 16.99 -4.80 49.85
C GLY A 149 16.72 -3.48 50.60
N ILE A 150 15.46 -3.07 50.66
CA ILE A 150 15.00 -1.88 51.39
C ILE A 150 15.32 -1.99 52.88
N VAL A 151 15.00 -3.12 53.50
CA VAL A 151 15.26 -3.35 54.93
C VAL A 151 16.76 -3.38 55.21
N SER A 152 17.55 -3.96 54.30
CA SER A 152 19.00 -4.08 54.45
C SER A 152 19.74 -2.75 54.30
N ASN A 153 19.32 -1.89 53.37
CA ASN A 153 19.95 -0.58 53.16
C ASN A 153 18.94 0.50 52.71
N PRO A 154 18.17 1.09 53.66
CA PRO A 154 17.11 2.05 53.35
C PRO A 154 17.62 3.43 52.90
N GLU A 155 18.93 3.69 53.01
CA GLU A 155 19.57 4.91 52.50
C GLU A 155 19.96 4.79 51.02
N SER A 156 19.82 3.60 50.42
CA SER A 156 20.09 3.41 48.99
C SER A 156 19.08 4.18 48.15
N ARG A 157 19.54 4.64 46.98
CA ARG A 157 18.65 5.18 45.95
C ARG A 157 17.77 4.08 45.38
N MET A 158 16.56 4.43 44.94
CA MET A 158 15.63 3.47 44.37
C MET A 158 16.22 2.68 43.20
N SER A 159 17.06 3.30 42.35
CA SER A 159 17.73 2.62 41.24
C SER A 159 18.83 1.64 41.64
N GLU A 160 19.33 1.71 42.87
CA GLU A 160 20.46 0.89 43.36
C GLU A 160 19.97 -0.32 44.16
N LEU A 161 18.68 -0.34 44.53
CA LEU A 161 18.08 -1.45 45.23
C LEU A 161 17.90 -2.66 44.29
N PRO A 162 18.17 -3.88 44.78
CA PRO A 162 18.05 -5.07 43.96
C PRO A 162 16.58 -5.37 43.67
N LEU A 163 16.23 -5.36 42.38
CA LEU A 163 14.92 -5.82 41.91
C LEU A 163 14.99 -7.27 41.41
N LEU A 164 16.07 -7.63 40.74
CA LEU A 164 16.31 -8.99 40.23
C LEU A 164 16.87 -9.90 41.30
N THR A 165 16.46 -11.16 41.30
CA THR A 165 17.14 -12.18 42.09
C THR A 165 18.56 -12.41 41.56
N PRO A 166 19.51 -12.89 42.37
CA PRO A 166 20.87 -13.19 41.91
C PRO A 166 20.91 -14.15 40.72
N VAL A 167 20.00 -15.13 40.68
CA VAL A 167 19.87 -16.11 39.59
C VAL A 167 19.40 -15.43 38.30
N GLN A 168 18.37 -14.57 38.37
CA GLN A 168 17.90 -13.83 37.20
C GLN A 168 18.97 -12.88 36.68
N ARG A 169 19.70 -12.21 37.57
CA ARG A 169 20.80 -11.32 37.19
C ARG A 169 21.92 -12.09 36.48
N ASP A 170 22.33 -13.24 36.99
CA ASP A 170 23.35 -14.09 36.36
C ASP A 170 22.89 -14.63 35.00
N GLN A 171 21.64 -15.08 34.92
CA GLN A 171 21.02 -15.53 33.66
C GLN A 171 21.10 -14.46 32.56
N MET A 172 20.77 -13.22 32.90
CA MET A 172 20.70 -12.11 31.94
C MET A 172 22.07 -11.51 31.59
N LEU A 173 22.99 -11.41 32.56
CA LEU A 173 24.30 -10.79 32.35
C LEU A 173 25.35 -11.78 31.83
N VAL A 174 25.25 -13.06 32.21
CA VAL A 174 26.26 -14.08 31.92
C VAL A 174 25.70 -15.13 30.99
N ALA A 175 24.73 -15.94 31.43
CA ALA A 175 24.33 -17.16 30.71
C ALA A 175 23.75 -16.89 29.30
N TRP A 176 22.93 -15.84 29.13
CA TRP A 176 22.43 -15.45 27.79
C TRP A 176 23.48 -14.75 26.92
N ASN A 177 24.62 -14.38 27.48
CA ASN A 177 25.77 -13.77 26.80
C ASN A 177 26.98 -14.72 26.72
N GLU A 178 26.79 -16.03 26.93
CA GLU A 178 27.81 -17.06 26.72
C GLU A 178 27.99 -17.36 25.21
N THR A 179 28.41 -16.35 24.45
CA THR A 179 28.55 -16.40 22.99
C THR A 179 30.00 -16.61 22.53
N ALA A 180 30.92 -16.88 23.45
CA ALA A 180 32.34 -16.96 23.13
C ALA A 180 32.65 -18.07 22.11
N ALA A 181 33.24 -17.70 20.99
CA ALA A 181 33.69 -18.58 19.92
C ALA A 181 35.16 -18.31 19.58
N ALA A 182 35.80 -19.22 18.85
CA ALA A 182 37.22 -19.09 18.50
C ALA A 182 37.48 -17.84 17.65
N HIS A 183 38.43 -16.99 18.07
CA HIS A 183 38.83 -15.82 17.31
C HIS A 183 39.77 -16.19 16.15
N ASP A 184 39.50 -15.60 14.99
CA ASP A 184 40.38 -15.65 13.82
C ASP A 184 41.11 -14.31 13.67
N HIS A 185 42.43 -14.35 13.71
CA HIS A 185 43.29 -13.17 13.62
C HIS A 185 43.73 -12.85 12.18
N ARG A 186 42.99 -13.35 11.19
CA ARG A 186 43.16 -12.96 9.78
C ARG A 186 42.38 -11.70 9.47
N CYS A 187 42.68 -11.12 8.31
CA CYS A 187 41.89 -10.05 7.70
C CYS A 187 40.92 -10.65 6.68
N ILE A 188 39.85 -9.92 6.34
CA ILE A 188 38.77 -10.50 5.54
C ILE A 188 39.21 -11.01 4.16
N HIS A 189 40.15 -10.33 3.50
CA HIS A 189 40.69 -10.77 2.22
C HIS A 189 41.52 -12.06 2.34
N HIS A 190 42.13 -12.34 3.49
CA HIS A 190 42.83 -13.59 3.74
C HIS A 190 41.87 -14.78 3.83
N LEU A 191 40.61 -14.59 4.29
CA LEU A 191 39.58 -15.64 4.25
C LEU A 191 39.21 -15.96 2.80
N PHE A 192 38.97 -14.92 1.99
CA PHE A 192 38.72 -15.07 0.56
C PHE A 192 39.88 -15.77 -0.15
N GLU A 193 41.13 -15.40 0.13
CA GLU A 193 42.32 -16.03 -0.47
C GLU A 193 42.46 -17.51 -0.11
N ALA A 194 42.19 -17.86 1.15
CA ALA A 194 42.15 -19.26 1.57
C ALA A 194 41.06 -20.04 0.82
N GLN A 195 39.89 -19.43 0.59
CA GLN A 195 38.81 -20.02 -0.19
C GLN A 195 39.19 -20.17 -1.68
N VAL A 196 39.90 -19.20 -2.26
CA VAL A 196 40.42 -19.28 -3.64
C VAL A 196 41.38 -20.46 -3.80
N GLN A 197 42.23 -20.72 -2.80
CA GLN A 197 43.12 -21.89 -2.81
C GLN A 197 42.34 -23.20 -2.70
N ALA A 198 41.25 -23.23 -1.93
CA ALA A 198 40.41 -24.41 -1.76
C ALA A 198 39.60 -24.76 -3.02
N THR A 199 38.97 -23.77 -3.68
CA THR A 199 38.07 -23.99 -4.82
C THR A 199 38.31 -23.03 -6.01
N PRO A 200 39.52 -23.02 -6.61
CA PRO A 200 39.92 -21.99 -7.58
C PRO A 200 39.02 -21.91 -8.82
N ASN A 201 38.51 -23.05 -9.28
CA ASN A 201 37.69 -23.18 -10.48
C ASN A 201 36.18 -23.02 -10.23
N ALA A 202 35.75 -22.90 -8.97
CA ALA A 202 34.34 -22.66 -8.64
C ALA A 202 33.91 -21.26 -9.08
N THR A 203 32.62 -21.09 -9.38
CA THR A 203 32.08 -19.77 -9.73
C THR A 203 31.96 -18.93 -8.46
N ALA A 204 32.56 -17.74 -8.46
CA ALA A 204 32.52 -16.82 -7.33
C ALA A 204 31.38 -15.82 -7.47
N VAL A 205 31.26 -15.17 -8.64
CA VAL A 205 30.28 -14.09 -8.86
C VAL A 205 29.59 -14.28 -10.22
N VAL A 206 28.29 -14.03 -10.25
CA VAL A 206 27.46 -13.98 -11.46
C VAL A 206 26.76 -12.62 -11.52
N CYS A 207 26.78 -11.99 -12.70
CA CYS A 207 26.06 -10.75 -12.99
C CYS A 207 25.39 -10.89 -14.37
N GLY A 208 24.07 -11.08 -14.39
CA GLY A 208 23.34 -11.42 -15.61
C GLY A 208 23.90 -12.69 -16.27
N ARG A 209 24.44 -12.55 -17.49
CA ARG A 209 25.07 -13.66 -18.24
C ARG A 209 26.57 -13.83 -17.97
N GLN A 210 27.20 -12.88 -17.29
CA GLN A 210 28.62 -12.93 -16.99
C GLN A 210 28.86 -13.72 -15.69
N ARG A 211 29.91 -14.53 -15.68
CA ARG A 211 30.36 -15.28 -14.51
C ARG A 211 31.87 -15.25 -14.41
N ILE A 212 32.38 -15.25 -13.19
CA ILE A 212 33.82 -15.26 -12.92
C ILE A 212 34.13 -16.31 -11.84
N THR A 213 35.25 -17.02 -12.00
CA THR A 213 35.70 -18.01 -11.00
C THR A 213 36.43 -17.34 -9.84
N TYR A 214 36.57 -18.03 -8.71
CA TYR A 214 37.38 -17.58 -7.57
C TYR A 214 38.80 -17.20 -7.98
N GLN A 215 39.48 -18.05 -8.77
CA GLN A 215 40.85 -17.77 -9.24
C GLN A 215 40.91 -16.51 -10.12
N THR A 216 39.99 -16.34 -11.06
CA THR A 216 39.99 -15.20 -11.98
C THR A 216 39.65 -13.90 -11.24
N LEU A 217 38.68 -13.95 -10.32
CA LEU A 217 38.32 -12.82 -9.47
C LEU A 217 39.50 -12.40 -8.60
N ASN A 218 40.18 -13.36 -7.97
CA ASN A 218 41.36 -13.12 -7.16
C ASN A 218 42.50 -12.49 -7.96
N ALA A 219 42.83 -13.04 -9.12
CA ALA A 219 43.88 -12.51 -9.98
C ALA A 219 43.60 -11.05 -10.40
N LYS A 220 42.36 -10.75 -10.79
CA LYS A 220 41.93 -9.39 -11.15
C LYS A 220 41.97 -8.43 -9.95
N ALA A 221 41.53 -8.87 -8.78
CA ALA A 221 41.59 -8.07 -7.55
C ALA A 221 43.05 -7.83 -7.11
N ASN A 222 43.93 -8.82 -7.27
CA ASN A 222 45.36 -8.68 -6.99
C ASN A 222 46.02 -7.66 -7.92
N GLN A 223 45.72 -7.70 -9.22
CA GLN A 223 46.23 -6.73 -10.19
C GLN A 223 45.85 -5.29 -9.83
N LEU A 224 44.58 -5.07 -9.48
CA LEU A 224 44.13 -3.78 -8.96
C LEU A 224 44.85 -3.42 -7.66
N ALA A 225 45.01 -4.37 -6.73
CA ALA A 225 45.67 -4.14 -5.45
C ALA A 225 47.13 -3.70 -5.62
N HIS A 226 47.91 -4.38 -6.46
CA HIS A 226 49.29 -3.98 -6.78
C HIS A 226 49.36 -2.58 -7.37
N HIS A 227 48.43 -2.23 -8.27
CA HIS A 227 48.35 -0.88 -8.80
C HIS A 227 48.04 0.16 -7.70
N LEU A 228 47.04 -0.11 -6.85
CA LEU A 228 46.69 0.77 -5.72
C LEU A 228 47.86 0.95 -4.74
N GLN A 229 48.68 -0.08 -4.50
CA GLN A 229 49.90 0.04 -3.71
C GLN A 229 50.91 1.01 -4.33
N THR A 230 51.05 1.05 -5.65
CA THR A 230 51.92 2.05 -6.32
C THR A 230 51.42 3.48 -6.14
N LEU A 231 50.13 3.67 -5.87
CA LEU A 231 49.51 4.96 -5.56
C LEU A 231 49.57 5.28 -4.05
N GLY A 232 50.16 4.41 -3.24
CA GLY A 232 50.36 4.62 -1.81
C GLY A 232 49.25 4.05 -0.90
N VAL A 233 48.36 3.20 -1.41
CA VAL A 233 47.37 2.51 -0.58
C VAL A 233 48.06 1.48 0.33
N GLY A 234 47.74 1.51 1.61
CA GLY A 234 48.22 0.60 2.65
C GLY A 234 47.31 0.64 3.89
N PRO A 235 47.75 0.10 5.04
CA PRO A 235 46.95 0.10 6.27
C PRO A 235 46.41 1.49 6.64
N GLU A 236 45.14 1.55 7.06
CA GLU A 236 44.40 2.79 7.42
C GLU A 236 44.15 3.78 6.25
N ALA A 237 44.64 3.51 5.04
CA ALA A 237 44.33 4.34 3.88
C ALA A 237 42.85 4.16 3.47
N LEU A 238 42.11 5.26 3.39
CA LEU A 238 40.72 5.27 2.92
C LEU A 238 40.67 5.46 1.40
N VAL A 239 40.06 4.52 0.69
CA VAL A 239 39.90 4.57 -0.77
C VAL A 239 38.42 4.69 -1.11
N GLY A 240 38.04 5.74 -1.83
CA GLY A 240 36.67 5.91 -2.29
C GLY A 240 36.34 4.88 -3.35
N ILE A 241 35.13 4.34 -3.35
CA ILE A 241 34.64 3.50 -4.44
C ILE A 241 33.26 3.94 -4.90
N CYS A 242 33.13 4.33 -6.17
CA CYS A 242 31.88 4.74 -6.79
C CYS A 242 31.70 3.99 -8.11
N VAL A 243 30.91 2.92 -8.08
CA VAL A 243 30.77 1.96 -9.19
C VAL A 243 29.34 1.46 -9.27
N GLU A 244 28.91 1.08 -10.47
CA GLU A 244 27.67 0.35 -10.68
C GLU A 244 27.82 -1.12 -10.27
N ARG A 245 26.70 -1.73 -9.87
CA ARG A 245 26.65 -3.15 -9.48
C ARG A 245 27.08 -4.03 -10.64
N SER A 246 28.23 -4.65 -10.50
CA SER A 246 28.89 -5.41 -11.56
C SER A 246 29.99 -6.31 -10.98
N ILE A 247 30.57 -7.19 -11.79
CA ILE A 247 31.76 -7.95 -11.36
C ILE A 247 32.93 -7.00 -11.01
N ALA A 248 33.01 -5.84 -11.69
CA ALA A 248 34.03 -4.82 -11.42
C ALA A 248 33.89 -4.24 -9.99
N MET A 249 32.66 -4.12 -9.47
CA MET A 249 32.42 -3.73 -8.08
C MET A 249 33.11 -4.66 -7.09
N VAL A 250 32.94 -5.98 -7.25
CA VAL A 250 33.56 -6.97 -6.36
C VAL A 250 35.09 -6.98 -6.50
N ILE A 251 35.60 -6.79 -7.73
CA ILE A 251 37.05 -6.61 -7.98
C ILE A 251 37.57 -5.37 -7.24
N GLY A 252 36.84 -4.25 -7.31
CA GLY A 252 37.17 -2.99 -6.64
C GLY A 252 37.28 -3.15 -5.12
N LEU A 253 36.25 -3.70 -4.50
CA LEU A 253 36.20 -3.93 -3.05
C LEU A 253 37.34 -4.83 -2.59
N LEU A 254 37.51 -6.00 -3.23
CA LEU A 254 38.59 -6.93 -2.88
C LEU A 254 39.97 -6.34 -3.16
N GLY A 255 40.14 -5.60 -4.25
CA GLY A 255 41.40 -4.96 -4.61
C GLY A 255 41.85 -3.90 -3.60
N ILE A 256 40.91 -3.09 -3.08
CA ILE A 256 41.20 -2.13 -2.02
C ILE A 256 41.64 -2.86 -0.74
N LEU A 257 40.87 -3.86 -0.31
CA LEU A 257 41.17 -4.64 0.91
C LEU A 257 42.51 -5.36 0.80
N LYS A 258 42.82 -5.92 -0.38
CA LYS A 258 44.08 -6.61 -0.68
C LYS A 258 45.26 -5.65 -0.80
N ALA A 259 45.06 -4.41 -1.21
CA ALA A 259 46.11 -3.39 -1.16
C ALA A 259 46.46 -3.01 0.29
N GLY A 260 45.57 -3.33 1.24
CA GLY A 260 45.69 -3.05 2.68
C GLY A 260 44.86 -1.85 3.13
N GLY A 261 44.13 -1.19 2.22
CA GLY A 261 43.27 -0.05 2.53
C GLY A 261 41.86 -0.45 2.94
N ALA A 262 41.10 0.54 3.42
CA ALA A 262 39.68 0.42 3.73
C ALA A 262 38.85 1.16 2.67
N TYR A 263 37.76 0.54 2.20
CA TYR A 263 36.91 1.19 1.21
C TYR A 263 35.87 2.12 1.83
N VAL A 264 35.59 3.21 1.14
CA VAL A 264 34.51 4.16 1.44
C VAL A 264 33.53 4.15 0.27
N PRO A 265 32.40 3.44 0.38
CA PRO A 265 31.45 3.30 -0.70
C PRO A 265 30.67 4.61 -0.94
N LEU A 266 30.47 4.92 -2.22
CA LEU A 266 29.75 6.09 -2.71
C LEU A 266 28.72 5.63 -3.75
N GLU A 267 27.45 5.93 -3.52
CA GLU A 267 26.39 5.61 -4.49
C GLU A 267 26.37 6.65 -5.63
N PRO A 268 26.41 6.23 -6.91
CA PRO A 268 26.29 7.15 -8.04
C PRO A 268 25.02 8.01 -8.03
N ALA A 269 23.93 7.50 -7.44
CA ALA A 269 22.67 8.20 -7.28
C ALA A 269 22.65 9.25 -6.15
N TYR A 270 23.72 9.37 -5.35
CA TYR A 270 23.78 10.41 -4.33
C TYR A 270 23.89 11.81 -4.95
N PRO A 271 23.30 12.84 -4.30
CA PRO A 271 23.50 14.22 -4.73
C PRO A 271 25.00 14.59 -4.73
N PRO A 272 25.48 15.39 -5.69
CA PRO A 272 26.88 15.80 -5.76
C PRO A 272 27.42 16.44 -4.47
N GLU A 273 26.59 17.20 -3.75
CA GLU A 273 26.98 17.80 -2.45
C GLU A 273 27.28 16.74 -1.39
N ARG A 274 26.53 15.63 -1.37
CA ARG A 274 26.75 14.51 -0.43
C ARG A 274 28.02 13.74 -0.78
N ILE A 275 28.26 13.48 -2.07
CA ILE A 275 29.51 12.88 -2.54
C ILE A 275 30.69 13.77 -2.17
N ALA A 276 30.60 15.07 -2.43
CA ALA A 276 31.63 16.05 -2.06
C ALA A 276 31.84 16.17 -0.54
N PHE A 277 30.79 15.98 0.27
CA PHE A 277 30.91 15.91 1.72
C PHE A 277 31.73 14.67 2.14
N ILE A 278 31.33 13.48 1.69
CA ILE A 278 32.00 12.23 2.07
C ILE A 278 33.46 12.22 1.63
N LEU A 279 33.76 12.66 0.40
CA LEU A 279 35.12 12.77 -0.10
C LEU A 279 35.99 13.70 0.76
N ARG A 280 35.42 14.80 1.26
CA ARG A 280 36.13 15.75 2.14
C ARG A 280 36.28 15.22 3.56
N ASP A 281 35.22 14.68 4.15
CA ASP A 281 35.22 14.19 5.53
C ASP A 281 36.13 12.97 5.69
N ALA A 282 36.11 12.04 4.72
CA ALA A 282 37.05 10.92 4.66
C ALA A 282 38.40 11.25 4.02
N GLN A 283 38.64 12.50 3.61
CA GLN A 283 39.91 12.96 3.04
C GLN A 283 40.42 12.06 1.90
N ILE A 284 39.51 11.66 1.00
CA ILE A 284 39.77 10.68 -0.05
C ILE A 284 40.71 11.26 -1.10
N SER A 285 41.87 10.62 -1.29
CA SER A 285 42.87 10.97 -2.30
C SER A 285 42.82 10.09 -3.55
N ILE A 286 42.27 8.87 -3.42
CA ILE A 286 42.13 7.89 -4.50
C ILE A 286 40.66 7.44 -4.57
N LEU A 287 40.10 7.46 -5.78
CA LEU A 287 38.74 7.03 -6.07
C LEU A 287 38.74 5.95 -7.15
N VAL A 288 38.32 4.75 -6.79
CA VAL A 288 38.04 3.67 -7.73
C VAL A 288 36.65 3.89 -8.33
N THR A 289 36.57 4.00 -9.65
CA THR A 289 35.31 4.30 -10.34
C THR A 289 35.25 3.70 -11.74
N GLN A 290 34.25 4.08 -12.53
CA GLN A 290 34.11 3.74 -13.95
C GLN A 290 34.02 5.02 -14.76
N ARG A 291 34.52 5.00 -16.00
CA ARG A 291 34.53 6.18 -16.88
C ARG A 291 33.14 6.76 -17.11
N ALA A 292 32.13 5.90 -17.22
CA ALA A 292 30.74 6.31 -17.38
C ALA A 292 30.26 7.21 -16.22
N LEU A 293 30.80 7.02 -15.01
CA LEU A 293 30.44 7.76 -13.80
C LEU A 293 31.26 9.04 -13.58
N ALA A 294 32.17 9.37 -14.50
CA ALA A 294 33.02 10.55 -14.35
C ALA A 294 32.24 11.87 -14.24
N HIS A 295 31.00 11.91 -14.77
CA HIS A 295 30.12 13.08 -14.81
C HIS A 295 29.34 13.34 -13.50
N VAL A 296 29.11 12.30 -12.68
CA VAL A 296 28.44 12.46 -11.37
C VAL A 296 29.40 12.90 -10.27
N MET A 297 30.71 12.82 -10.54
CA MET A 297 31.74 13.18 -9.57
C MET A 297 32.00 14.69 -9.55
N PRO A 298 32.09 15.32 -8.36
CA PRO A 298 32.44 16.72 -8.27
C PRO A 298 33.86 16.97 -8.83
N ALA A 299 34.08 18.17 -9.39
CA ALA A 299 35.40 18.62 -9.80
C ALA A 299 36.32 18.62 -8.57
N SER A 300 37.25 17.68 -8.52
CA SER A 300 38.15 17.46 -7.39
C SER A 300 39.49 16.92 -7.88
N ASP A 301 40.55 17.20 -7.13
CA ASP A 301 41.92 16.77 -7.44
C ASP A 301 42.18 15.28 -7.08
N VAL A 302 41.11 14.48 -6.93
CA VAL A 302 41.20 13.07 -6.52
C VAL A 302 41.75 12.22 -7.66
N CYS A 303 42.72 11.36 -7.37
CA CYS A 303 43.25 10.41 -8.35
C CYS A 303 42.19 9.35 -8.67
N ARG A 304 41.68 9.37 -9.90
CA ARG A 304 40.67 8.42 -10.37
C ARG A 304 41.35 7.18 -10.93
N VAL A 305 40.91 6.01 -10.49
CA VAL A 305 41.27 4.70 -11.06
C VAL A 305 40.01 4.17 -11.74
N GLU A 306 39.96 4.23 -13.06
CA GLU A 306 38.79 3.85 -13.86
C GLU A 306 38.87 2.35 -14.22
N LEU A 307 38.05 1.52 -13.58
CA LEU A 307 38.09 0.05 -13.70
C LEU A 307 37.88 -0.47 -15.13
N ASP A 308 37.22 0.31 -15.98
CA ASP A 308 36.91 0.01 -17.37
C ASP A 308 37.93 0.62 -18.36
N ALA A 309 38.40 1.84 -18.12
CA ALA A 309 39.33 2.53 -19.02
C ALA A 309 40.80 2.18 -18.76
N ASP A 310 41.19 1.99 -17.49
CA ASP A 310 42.59 1.76 -17.09
C ASP A 310 42.95 0.26 -17.05
N TRP A 311 42.00 -0.63 -17.40
CA TRP A 311 42.17 -2.07 -17.21
C TRP A 311 43.37 -2.66 -17.95
N GLU A 312 43.69 -2.19 -19.15
CA GLU A 312 44.85 -2.66 -19.91
C GLU A 312 46.19 -2.37 -19.21
N HIS A 313 46.26 -1.28 -18.45
CA HIS A 313 47.42 -0.96 -17.62
C HIS A 313 47.44 -1.85 -16.36
N MET A 314 46.32 -1.95 -15.65
CA MET A 314 46.22 -2.76 -14.43
C MET A 314 46.49 -4.25 -14.70
N ALA A 315 46.10 -4.76 -15.87
CA ALA A 315 46.32 -6.15 -16.27
C ALA A 315 47.81 -6.54 -16.43
N GLN A 316 48.74 -5.57 -16.41
CA GLN A 316 50.18 -5.80 -16.48
C GLN A 316 50.81 -6.06 -15.11
N TYR A 317 50.11 -5.75 -14.02
CA TYR A 317 50.59 -6.01 -12.66
C TYR A 317 50.53 -7.51 -12.32
N PRO A 318 51.29 -7.96 -11.31
CA PRO A 318 51.31 -9.35 -10.89
C PRO A 318 49.91 -9.87 -10.50
N MET A 319 49.68 -11.17 -10.75
CA MET A 319 48.43 -11.85 -10.39
C MET A 319 48.49 -12.52 -9.01
N ASP A 320 49.67 -12.60 -8.40
CA ASP A 320 49.89 -13.17 -7.06
C ASP A 320 49.32 -12.26 -5.96
N ASN A 321 48.91 -12.85 -4.83
CA ASN A 321 48.39 -12.06 -3.71
C ASN A 321 49.44 -11.03 -3.24
N PRO A 322 49.08 -9.76 -3.08
CA PRO A 322 50.00 -8.73 -2.60
C PRO A 322 50.42 -9.00 -1.16
N VAL A 323 51.64 -8.61 -0.82
CA VAL A 323 52.12 -8.61 0.56
C VAL A 323 51.74 -7.27 1.19
N THR A 324 51.11 -7.29 2.36
CA THR A 324 50.70 -6.10 3.11
C THR A 324 51.00 -6.26 4.60
N ASP A 325 51.14 -5.13 5.30
CA ASP A 325 51.28 -5.08 6.76
C ASP A 325 49.93 -4.93 7.49
N VAL A 326 48.82 -5.16 6.79
CA VAL A 326 47.47 -5.02 7.36
C VAL A 326 47.24 -6.02 8.49
N GLN A 327 46.49 -5.61 9.50
CA GLN A 327 46.29 -6.34 10.75
C GLN A 327 44.79 -6.36 11.08
N PRO A 328 44.31 -7.29 11.93
CA PRO A 328 42.88 -7.41 12.22
C PRO A 328 42.25 -6.16 12.84
N HIS A 329 43.03 -5.35 13.57
CA HIS A 329 42.52 -4.10 14.15
C HIS A 329 42.47 -2.95 13.14
N HIS A 330 43.07 -3.07 11.96
CA HIS A 330 42.99 -2.04 10.92
C HIS A 330 41.60 -2.01 10.28
N LEU A 331 41.23 -0.86 9.71
CA LEU A 331 39.94 -0.67 9.06
C LEU A 331 39.77 -1.58 7.84
N ALA A 332 38.57 -2.16 7.71
CA ALA A 332 38.12 -2.85 6.50
C ALA A 332 37.26 -1.91 5.63
N TYR A 333 36.37 -1.13 6.26
CA TYR A 333 35.54 -0.16 5.55
C TYR A 333 35.04 0.95 6.46
N VAL A 334 34.57 2.03 5.82
CA VAL A 334 33.86 3.12 6.50
C VAL A 334 32.53 3.37 5.80
N ILE A 335 31.43 3.12 6.50
CA ILE A 335 30.08 3.35 5.98
C ILE A 335 29.49 4.59 6.63
N TYR A 336 28.97 5.50 5.82
CA TYR A 336 28.35 6.74 6.30
C TYR A 336 26.88 6.51 6.62
N THR A 337 26.53 6.69 7.89
CA THR A 337 25.14 6.70 8.36
C THR A 337 24.66 8.13 8.58
N SER A 338 23.35 8.32 8.70
CA SER A 338 22.79 9.58 9.17
C SER A 338 23.26 9.89 10.59
N GLY A 339 23.60 11.14 10.89
CA GLY A 339 24.05 11.54 12.23
C GLY A 339 22.97 12.26 13.04
N SER A 340 22.91 11.98 14.34
CA SER A 340 22.02 12.64 15.30
C SER A 340 22.28 14.13 15.46
N THR A 341 23.51 14.59 15.16
CA THR A 341 23.89 16.01 15.09
C THR A 341 23.58 16.65 13.74
N GLY A 342 22.95 15.90 12.84
CA GLY A 342 22.45 16.32 11.55
C GLY A 342 23.44 16.37 10.38
N ALA A 343 24.66 15.83 10.55
CA ALA A 343 25.61 15.60 9.48
C ALA A 343 25.91 14.09 9.36
N PRO A 344 26.11 13.54 8.15
CA PRO A 344 26.49 12.13 8.01
C PRO A 344 27.74 11.79 8.81
N LYS A 345 27.75 10.61 9.44
CA LYS A 345 28.86 10.12 10.27
C LYS A 345 29.43 8.83 9.69
N GLY A 346 30.75 8.78 9.47
CA GLY A 346 31.42 7.58 9.00
C GLY A 346 31.65 6.58 10.13
N VAL A 347 31.08 5.38 10.07
CA VAL A 347 31.29 4.32 11.05
C VAL A 347 32.54 3.51 10.68
N LEU A 348 33.48 3.42 11.61
CA LEU A 348 34.80 2.82 11.43
C LEU A 348 34.77 1.31 11.75
N ILE A 349 34.71 0.46 10.73
CA ILE A 349 34.67 -1.00 10.90
C ILE A 349 36.04 -1.63 10.66
N GLU A 350 36.48 -2.44 11.62
CA GLU A 350 37.76 -3.12 11.60
C GLU A 350 37.64 -4.52 10.98
N HIS A 351 38.76 -5.04 10.47
CA HIS A 351 38.82 -6.38 9.91
C HIS A 351 38.38 -7.46 10.91
N ARG A 352 38.77 -7.36 12.19
CA ARG A 352 38.42 -8.34 13.23
C ARG A 352 36.92 -8.42 13.47
N SER A 353 36.22 -7.29 13.44
CA SER A 353 34.77 -7.24 13.62
C SER A 353 34.07 -7.84 12.41
N LEU A 354 34.52 -7.50 11.20
CA LEU A 354 33.98 -8.08 9.97
C LEU A 354 34.25 -9.59 9.86
N VAL A 355 35.44 -10.05 10.26
CA VAL A 355 35.79 -11.49 10.27
C VAL A 355 34.97 -12.24 11.32
N ASN A 356 34.78 -11.67 12.51
CA ASN A 356 33.89 -12.25 13.51
C ASN A 356 32.47 -12.42 12.97
N PHE A 357 31.90 -11.35 12.44
CA PHE A 357 30.58 -11.38 11.82
C PHE A 357 30.52 -12.39 10.67
N THR A 358 31.55 -12.47 9.83
CA THR A 358 31.61 -13.41 8.70
C THR A 358 31.51 -14.86 9.17
N HIS A 359 32.27 -15.26 10.18
CA HIS A 359 32.20 -16.61 10.75
C HIS A 359 30.85 -16.86 11.43
N ALA A 360 30.37 -15.90 12.22
CA ALA A 360 29.09 -16.00 12.90
C ALA A 360 27.92 -16.16 11.92
N ALA A 361 27.91 -15.39 10.82
CA ALA A 361 26.90 -15.48 9.76
C ALA A 361 26.98 -16.80 8.99
N ILE A 362 28.18 -17.27 8.65
CA ILE A 362 28.35 -18.60 8.00
C ILE A 362 27.75 -19.70 8.88
N SER A 363 28.02 -19.66 10.19
CA SER A 363 27.50 -20.63 11.16
C SER A 363 25.99 -20.49 11.34
N ALA A 364 25.50 -19.28 11.60
CA ALA A 364 24.10 -18.98 11.87
C ALA A 364 23.18 -19.30 10.68
N TYR A 365 23.65 -19.05 9.46
CA TYR A 365 22.89 -19.22 8.22
C TYR A 365 23.15 -20.59 7.55
N ASP A 366 24.05 -21.38 8.13
CA ASP A 366 24.53 -22.66 7.61
C ASP A 366 25.00 -22.51 6.14
N LEU A 367 25.81 -21.49 5.85
CA LEU A 367 26.29 -21.21 4.49
C LEU A 367 27.39 -22.18 4.06
N SER A 368 27.33 -22.61 2.80
CA SER A 368 28.27 -23.57 2.23
C SER A 368 28.65 -23.23 0.79
N ALA A 369 29.66 -23.93 0.26
CA ALA A 369 30.03 -23.82 -1.15
C ALA A 369 28.95 -24.26 -2.15
N SER A 370 27.86 -24.88 -1.69
CA SER A 370 26.71 -25.23 -2.54
C SER A 370 25.72 -24.07 -2.72
N ASP A 371 25.86 -23.01 -1.92
CA ASP A 371 24.92 -21.91 -1.90
C ASP A 371 25.10 -20.91 -3.04
N ARG A 372 23.98 -20.29 -3.38
CA ARG A 372 23.85 -19.23 -4.38
C ARG A 372 23.13 -18.08 -3.69
N VAL A 373 23.92 -17.09 -3.26
CA VAL A 373 23.49 -16.02 -2.37
C VAL A 373 23.23 -14.75 -3.19
N LEU A 374 22.09 -14.13 -2.96
CA LEU A 374 21.73 -12.87 -3.59
C LEU A 374 22.53 -11.70 -2.99
N GLN A 375 23.10 -10.85 -3.84
CA GLN A 375 23.60 -9.53 -3.45
C GLN A 375 22.55 -8.48 -3.84
N PHE A 376 21.77 -8.01 -2.87
CA PHE A 376 20.65 -7.09 -3.06
C PHE A 376 21.01 -5.65 -2.67
N ALA A 377 21.62 -5.46 -1.51
CA ALA A 377 21.86 -4.16 -0.91
C ALA A 377 22.78 -3.27 -1.78
N SER A 378 22.74 -1.94 -1.57
CA SER A 378 23.82 -1.08 -2.06
C SER A 378 25.05 -1.28 -1.19
N ILE A 379 26.25 -1.21 -1.78
CA ILE A 379 27.52 -1.28 -1.05
C ILE A 379 27.72 -0.09 -0.10
N SER A 380 26.89 0.95 -0.19
CA SER A 380 26.86 2.06 0.76
C SER A 380 26.16 1.70 2.08
N PHE A 381 25.59 0.50 2.19
CA PHE A 381 25.02 -0.06 3.41
C PHE A 381 25.76 -1.34 3.81
N ASP A 382 25.84 -1.57 5.10
CA ASP A 382 26.55 -2.68 5.72
C ASP A 382 25.86 -4.03 5.47
N ALA A 383 24.57 -4.04 5.14
CA ALA A 383 23.88 -5.23 4.62
C ALA A 383 24.58 -5.83 3.38
N ALA A 384 25.25 -5.03 2.54
CA ALA A 384 26.04 -5.61 1.45
C ALA A 384 27.23 -6.44 1.97
N ALA A 385 27.76 -6.14 3.15
CA ALA A 385 28.80 -6.94 3.78
C ALA A 385 28.28 -8.30 4.27
N GLU A 386 27.01 -8.39 4.71
CA GLU A 386 26.29 -9.65 5.01
C GLU A 386 26.21 -10.56 3.79
N GLU A 387 25.89 -9.98 2.65
CA GLU A 387 25.73 -10.72 1.40
C GLU A 387 27.10 -11.14 0.82
N LEU A 388 28.11 -10.26 0.88
CA LEU A 388 29.39 -10.43 0.20
C LEU A 388 30.34 -11.39 0.93
N TYR A 389 30.69 -11.09 2.18
CA TYR A 389 31.86 -11.67 2.82
C TYR A 389 31.63 -13.09 3.34
N PRO A 390 30.50 -13.42 4.00
CA PRO A 390 30.13 -14.80 4.30
C PRO A 390 30.16 -15.69 3.04
N SER A 391 29.50 -15.26 1.97
CA SER A 391 29.42 -15.99 0.70
C SER A 391 30.79 -16.26 0.09
N LEU A 392 31.63 -15.24 -0.03
CA LEU A 392 32.95 -15.34 -0.64
C LEU A 392 33.98 -16.07 0.24
N SER A 393 33.72 -16.21 1.54
CA SER A 393 34.62 -16.89 2.49
C SER A 393 34.31 -18.38 2.66
N CYS A 394 33.10 -18.84 2.30
CA CYS A 394 32.71 -20.25 2.39
C CYS A 394 32.64 -20.98 1.02
N GLY A 395 32.93 -20.28 -0.08
CA GLY A 395 32.97 -20.85 -1.42
C GLY A 395 31.65 -20.81 -2.18
N ALA A 396 30.63 -20.12 -1.65
CA ALA A 396 29.34 -19.94 -2.29
C ALA A 396 29.46 -19.13 -3.59
N THR A 397 28.42 -19.15 -4.42
CA THR A 397 28.32 -18.26 -5.58
C THR A 397 27.49 -17.03 -5.21
N LEU A 398 28.07 -15.85 -5.37
CA LEU A 398 27.36 -14.57 -5.22
C LEU A 398 26.64 -14.19 -6.52
N ILE A 399 25.34 -13.92 -6.45
CA ILE A 399 24.52 -13.51 -7.59
C ILE A 399 24.14 -12.04 -7.41
N LEU A 400 24.65 -11.18 -8.28
CA LEU A 400 24.35 -9.75 -8.23
C LEU A 400 22.95 -9.49 -8.80
N ARG A 401 22.09 -8.78 -8.05
CA ARG A 401 20.78 -8.37 -8.59
C ARG A 401 20.95 -7.48 -9.82
N THR A 402 20.07 -7.61 -10.79
CA THR A 402 20.04 -6.73 -11.97
C THR A 402 18.85 -5.77 -11.90
N GLU A 403 18.83 -4.74 -12.76
CA GLU A 403 17.69 -3.82 -12.81
C GLU A 403 16.42 -4.53 -13.29
N GLU A 404 16.55 -5.51 -14.19
CA GLU A 404 15.42 -6.30 -14.69
C GLU A 404 14.75 -7.10 -13.56
N MET A 405 15.53 -7.58 -12.58
CA MET A 405 14.99 -8.26 -11.39
C MET A 405 14.12 -7.34 -10.53
N MET A 406 14.26 -6.02 -10.65
CA MET A 406 13.54 -5.05 -9.81
C MET A 406 12.32 -4.44 -10.50
N VAL A 407 11.98 -4.87 -11.72
CA VAL A 407 10.82 -4.34 -12.48
C VAL A 407 9.51 -4.72 -11.81
N SER A 408 9.43 -5.93 -11.26
CA SER A 408 8.33 -6.43 -10.44
C SER A 408 8.82 -7.57 -9.56
N VAL A 409 8.01 -7.97 -8.58
CA VAL A 409 8.35 -9.09 -7.68
C VAL A 409 8.25 -10.42 -8.42
N GLU A 410 7.41 -10.55 -9.45
CA GLU A 410 7.43 -11.70 -10.37
C GLU A 410 8.74 -11.79 -11.13
N ALA A 411 9.24 -10.68 -11.70
CA ALA A 411 10.52 -10.66 -12.38
C ALA A 411 11.68 -11.04 -11.44
N PHE A 412 11.61 -10.61 -10.17
CA PHE A 412 12.55 -11.04 -9.13
C PHE A 412 12.48 -12.56 -8.87
N ALA A 413 11.27 -13.11 -8.70
CA ALA A 413 11.06 -14.53 -8.42
C ALA A 413 11.49 -15.43 -9.60
N ASP A 414 11.17 -15.02 -10.83
CA ASP A 414 11.57 -15.71 -12.06
C ASP A 414 13.09 -15.72 -12.20
N ALA A 415 13.72 -14.57 -12.07
CA ALA A 415 15.18 -14.46 -12.16
C ALA A 415 15.87 -15.22 -11.02
N SER A 416 15.29 -15.23 -9.82
CA SER A 416 15.75 -16.05 -8.71
C SER A 416 15.72 -17.54 -9.04
N THR A 417 14.65 -17.99 -9.70
CA THR A 417 14.48 -19.38 -10.14
C THR A 417 15.48 -19.72 -11.25
N GLU A 418 15.63 -18.87 -12.26
CA GLU A 418 16.61 -19.03 -13.34
C GLU A 418 18.05 -19.10 -12.83
N GLN A 419 18.37 -18.26 -11.85
CA GLN A 419 19.68 -18.22 -11.22
C GLN A 419 19.85 -19.26 -10.12
N LEU A 420 18.84 -20.10 -9.82
CA LEU A 420 18.88 -21.13 -8.78
C LEU A 420 19.33 -20.57 -7.41
N LEU A 421 18.82 -19.41 -7.02
CA LEU A 421 19.16 -18.81 -5.72
C LEU A 421 18.74 -19.72 -4.57
N THR A 422 19.66 -19.94 -3.64
CA THR A 422 19.42 -20.73 -2.42
C THR A 422 19.21 -19.85 -1.19
N VAL A 423 19.75 -18.64 -1.20
CA VAL A 423 19.64 -17.67 -0.10
C VAL A 423 19.21 -16.31 -0.65
N TRP A 424 18.12 -15.80 -0.08
CA TRP A 424 17.71 -14.41 -0.22
C TRP A 424 18.09 -13.65 1.05
N ASP A 425 18.76 -12.52 0.89
CA ASP A 425 18.92 -11.53 1.93
C ASP A 425 18.22 -10.26 1.45
N LEU A 426 17.14 -9.87 2.14
CA LEU A 426 16.21 -8.84 1.69
C LEU A 426 15.93 -7.83 2.78
N PRO A 427 15.83 -6.53 2.46
CA PRO A 427 15.19 -5.57 3.34
C PRO A 427 13.78 -6.03 3.71
N THR A 428 13.41 -5.94 4.98
CA THR A 428 12.10 -6.42 5.47
C THR A 428 10.92 -5.84 4.68
N ALA A 429 10.99 -4.57 4.25
CA ALA A 429 9.96 -3.97 3.41
C ALA A 429 9.79 -4.65 2.04
N TYR A 430 10.89 -5.03 1.38
CA TYR A 430 10.80 -5.75 0.11
C TYR A 430 10.28 -7.17 0.33
N TRP A 431 10.70 -7.81 1.42
CA TRP A 431 10.13 -9.10 1.82
C TRP A 431 8.62 -9.03 2.11
N HIS A 432 8.07 -7.92 2.63
CA HIS A 432 6.61 -7.76 2.76
C HIS A 432 5.90 -7.76 1.42
N LEU A 433 6.49 -7.13 0.40
CA LEU A 433 5.96 -7.17 -0.97
C LEU A 433 6.00 -8.60 -1.51
N VAL A 434 7.16 -9.27 -1.43
CA VAL A 434 7.33 -10.68 -1.81
C VAL A 434 6.34 -11.57 -1.07
N THR A 435 6.14 -11.39 0.23
CA THR A 435 5.20 -12.18 1.03
C THR A 435 3.77 -11.95 0.59
N SER A 436 3.39 -10.71 0.28
CA SER A 436 2.08 -10.40 -0.30
C SER A 436 1.91 -11.04 -1.68
N GLU A 437 2.98 -11.03 -2.47
CA GLU A 437 3.24 -11.77 -3.70
C GLU A 437 2.83 -13.23 -3.62
N VAL A 438 3.54 -13.93 -2.73
CA VAL A 438 3.41 -15.35 -2.43
C VAL A 438 2.03 -15.66 -1.83
N ALA A 439 1.50 -14.78 -0.98
CA ALA A 439 0.19 -14.92 -0.33
C ALA A 439 -1.01 -14.51 -1.19
N SER A 440 -0.77 -13.82 -2.31
CA SER A 440 -1.69 -13.58 -3.42
C SER A 440 -1.41 -14.47 -4.64
N GLY A 441 -0.36 -15.31 -4.53
CA GLY A 441 -0.09 -16.44 -5.38
C GLY A 441 0.62 -16.11 -6.65
N GLN A 442 0.71 -14.83 -6.98
CA GLN A 442 1.30 -14.34 -8.21
C GLN A 442 2.73 -14.87 -8.42
N ILE A 443 3.45 -15.16 -7.32
CA ILE A 443 4.78 -15.79 -7.35
C ILE A 443 4.85 -17.11 -6.58
N VAL A 444 5.57 -18.08 -7.15
CA VAL A 444 5.95 -19.33 -6.48
C VAL A 444 7.44 -19.29 -6.20
N LEU A 445 7.82 -19.55 -4.94
CA LEU A 445 9.22 -19.61 -4.55
C LEU A 445 9.91 -20.81 -5.19
N SER A 446 11.15 -20.61 -5.62
CA SER A 446 11.98 -21.69 -6.16
C SER A 446 12.23 -22.76 -5.10
N ASN A 447 12.13 -24.04 -5.46
CA ASN A 447 12.50 -25.15 -4.57
C ASN A 447 13.99 -25.14 -4.19
N SER A 448 14.83 -24.39 -4.92
CA SER A 448 16.23 -24.20 -4.54
C SER A 448 16.41 -23.24 -3.37
N LEU A 449 15.44 -22.36 -3.10
CA LEU A 449 15.48 -21.40 -2.01
C LEU A 449 15.33 -22.14 -0.67
N ARG A 450 16.37 -22.09 0.16
CA ARG A 450 16.41 -22.74 1.48
C ARG A 450 16.39 -21.75 2.64
N LEU A 451 16.76 -20.49 2.40
CA LEU A 451 16.91 -19.48 3.43
C LEU A 451 16.49 -18.10 2.90
N VAL A 452 15.70 -17.39 3.70
CA VAL A 452 15.37 -15.97 3.54
C VAL A 452 15.77 -15.25 4.82
N ILE A 453 16.67 -14.28 4.69
CA ILE A 453 17.10 -13.39 5.75
C ILE A 453 16.38 -12.05 5.53
N ILE A 454 15.81 -11.51 6.60
CA ILE A 454 15.18 -10.21 6.63
C ILE A 454 15.79 -9.37 7.73
N GLY A 455 16.00 -8.09 7.45
CA GLY A 455 16.58 -7.18 8.43
C GLY A 455 16.41 -5.72 8.06
N GLY A 456 16.90 -4.85 8.93
CA GLY A 456 16.88 -3.40 8.74
C GLY A 456 15.60 -2.70 9.22
N GLU A 457 14.44 -3.38 9.28
CA GLU A 457 13.15 -2.82 9.73
C GLU A 457 12.37 -3.74 10.68
N ARG A 458 11.30 -3.20 11.29
CA ARG A 458 10.38 -4.00 12.10
C ARG A 458 9.55 -4.91 11.19
N ALA A 459 9.72 -6.22 11.33
CA ALA A 459 8.85 -7.19 10.70
C ALA A 459 7.44 -7.17 11.33
N LEU A 460 6.41 -7.29 10.50
CA LEU A 460 5.02 -7.33 10.95
C LEU A 460 4.65 -8.77 11.32
N PRO A 461 4.12 -9.03 12.54
CA PRO A 461 3.72 -10.37 12.97
C PRO A 461 2.76 -11.05 11.97
N GLU A 462 1.86 -10.27 11.39
CA GLU A 462 0.90 -10.75 10.41
C GLU A 462 1.57 -11.22 9.10
N ARG A 463 2.61 -10.53 8.65
CA ARG A 463 3.37 -10.94 7.46
C ARG A 463 4.17 -12.22 7.73
N VAL A 464 4.74 -12.37 8.93
CA VAL A 464 5.43 -13.61 9.32
C VAL A 464 4.45 -14.78 9.38
N ARG A 465 3.25 -14.58 9.93
CA ARG A 465 2.19 -15.60 9.91
C ARG A 465 1.76 -15.97 8.49
N GLN A 466 1.54 -14.98 7.62
CA GLN A 466 1.22 -15.21 6.20
C GLN A 466 2.32 -15.99 5.48
N TRP A 467 3.60 -15.67 5.74
CA TRP A 467 4.74 -16.40 5.21
C TRP A 467 4.73 -17.85 5.66
N HIS A 468 4.62 -18.13 6.97
CA HIS A 468 4.58 -19.52 7.45
C HIS A 468 3.35 -20.29 6.95
N GLN A 469 2.21 -19.65 6.78
CA GLN A 469 1.01 -20.28 6.23
C GLN A 469 1.16 -20.69 4.77
N ARG A 470 1.91 -19.93 3.96
CA ARG A 470 2.00 -20.13 2.50
C ARG A 470 3.27 -20.83 2.05
N VAL A 471 4.37 -20.59 2.75
CA VAL A 471 5.71 -21.10 2.45
C VAL A 471 6.05 -22.27 3.37
N GLY A 472 5.50 -22.29 4.59
CA GLY A 472 5.85 -23.27 5.61
C GLY A 472 7.11 -22.87 6.39
N GLN A 473 7.86 -23.88 6.81
CA GLN A 473 9.12 -23.71 7.54
C GLN A 473 10.35 -23.71 6.63
N THR A 474 10.18 -24.00 5.33
CA THR A 474 11.25 -24.05 4.33
C THR A 474 10.84 -23.24 3.09
N PRO A 475 11.64 -22.26 2.65
CA PRO A 475 12.89 -21.77 3.24
C PRO A 475 12.77 -21.29 4.70
N LYS A 476 13.87 -21.45 5.46
CA LYS A 476 14.01 -20.85 6.80
C LYS A 476 13.82 -19.34 6.68
N LEU A 477 13.13 -18.73 7.64
CA LEU A 477 12.98 -17.28 7.71
C LEU A 477 13.75 -16.75 8.92
N ILE A 478 14.85 -16.05 8.66
CA ILE A 478 15.68 -15.46 9.72
C ILE A 478 15.42 -13.96 9.79
N ASN A 479 15.11 -13.46 10.98
CA ASN A 479 15.07 -12.03 11.27
C ASN A 479 16.37 -11.60 11.92
N SER A 480 17.15 -10.76 11.23
CA SER A 480 18.42 -10.22 11.70
C SER A 480 18.26 -8.78 12.20
N TYR A 481 19.02 -8.43 13.23
CA TYR A 481 19.07 -7.09 13.79
C TYR A 481 20.50 -6.71 14.13
N GLY A 482 20.92 -5.54 13.66
CA GLY A 482 22.16 -4.91 14.08
C GLY A 482 22.21 -3.46 13.59
N PRO A 483 22.74 -2.54 14.40
CA PRO A 483 23.18 -1.24 13.92
C PRO A 483 24.56 -1.34 13.26
N THR A 484 24.88 -0.42 12.36
CA THR A 484 26.21 -0.35 11.71
C THR A 484 27.35 -0.25 12.71
N GLU A 485 27.13 0.42 13.84
CA GLU A 485 28.11 0.52 14.93
C GLU A 485 28.42 -0.80 15.66
N ALA A 486 27.63 -1.86 15.40
CA ALA A 486 27.87 -3.21 15.90
C ALA A 486 28.18 -4.21 14.77
N THR A 487 28.60 -3.72 13.60
CA THR A 487 29.01 -4.51 12.44
C THR A 487 27.89 -5.43 11.91
N VAL A 488 27.01 -4.84 11.10
CA VAL A 488 25.99 -5.54 10.29
C VAL A 488 24.87 -6.17 11.13
N VAL A 489 25.11 -7.31 11.78
CA VAL A 489 24.13 -8.03 12.60
C VAL A 489 24.73 -8.31 13.98
N ALA A 490 23.97 -8.01 15.01
CA ALA A 490 24.29 -8.33 16.40
C ALA A 490 23.46 -9.49 16.93
N THR A 491 22.17 -9.54 16.57
CA THR A 491 21.25 -10.60 16.99
C THR A 491 20.48 -11.17 15.82
N GLN A 492 20.07 -12.43 15.93
CA GLN A 492 19.18 -13.06 14.95
C GLN A 492 18.16 -13.98 15.59
N CYS A 493 17.06 -14.19 14.88
CA CYS A 493 16.02 -15.15 15.25
C CYS A 493 15.62 -16.00 14.04
N ASP A 494 15.70 -17.32 14.17
CA ASP A 494 15.02 -18.23 13.23
C ASP A 494 13.51 -18.20 13.55
N LEU A 495 12.75 -17.49 12.72
CA LEU A 495 11.30 -17.35 12.88
C LEU A 495 10.56 -18.64 12.51
N SER A 496 11.22 -19.58 11.80
CA SER A 496 10.64 -20.89 11.52
C SER A 496 10.55 -21.78 12.76
N GLU A 497 11.32 -21.48 13.81
CA GLU A 497 11.44 -22.29 15.03
C GLU A 497 10.84 -21.59 16.28
N VAL A 498 10.45 -20.32 16.17
CA VAL A 498 9.99 -19.50 17.31
C VAL A 498 8.54 -19.07 17.14
N ALA A 499 7.76 -19.19 18.22
CA ALA A 499 6.37 -18.74 18.23
C ALA A 499 6.28 -17.20 18.13
N ILE A 500 5.50 -16.73 17.17
CA ILE A 500 5.26 -15.30 16.91
C ILE A 500 4.12 -14.80 17.78
N GLY A 501 4.44 -13.92 18.73
CA GLY A 501 3.48 -13.28 19.62
C GLY A 501 2.91 -11.99 19.04
N ARG A 502 2.80 -10.96 19.90
CA ARG A 502 2.39 -9.61 19.51
C ARG A 502 3.47 -8.89 18.72
N GLU A 503 4.74 -9.18 19.00
CA GLU A 503 5.91 -8.63 18.31
C GLU A 503 6.71 -9.75 17.65
N VAL A 504 7.48 -9.41 16.61
CA VAL A 504 8.44 -10.33 16.00
C VAL A 504 9.78 -10.21 16.73
N PRO A 505 10.33 -11.30 17.28
CA PRO A 505 11.59 -11.24 18.01
C PRO A 505 12.77 -10.93 17.09
N ILE A 506 13.71 -10.13 17.59
CA ILE A 506 15.04 -9.89 16.99
C ILE A 506 16.08 -10.91 17.47
N GLY A 507 15.68 -11.75 18.44
CA GLY A 507 16.34 -12.99 18.78
C GLY A 507 17.50 -12.87 19.76
N ARG A 508 18.55 -13.66 19.55
CA ARG A 508 19.68 -13.84 20.47
C ARG A 508 20.98 -13.35 19.82
N PRO A 509 22.00 -12.97 20.62
CA PRO A 509 23.27 -12.51 20.08
C PRO A 509 23.98 -13.55 19.23
N LEU A 510 24.73 -13.07 18.23
CA LEU A 510 25.68 -13.87 17.45
C LEU A 510 26.94 -14.23 18.26
N ASP A 511 27.76 -15.10 17.69
CA ASP A 511 29.06 -15.48 18.26
C ASP A 511 29.95 -14.25 18.54
N ASN A 512 30.52 -14.23 19.74
CA ASN A 512 31.31 -13.15 20.33
C ASN A 512 30.59 -11.80 20.41
N VAL A 513 29.26 -11.77 20.31
CA VAL A 513 28.44 -10.58 20.55
C VAL A 513 27.74 -10.72 21.89
N GLU A 514 27.64 -9.63 22.62
CA GLU A 514 26.96 -9.57 23.91
C GLU A 514 25.85 -8.52 23.85
N VAL A 515 24.73 -8.78 24.51
CA VAL A 515 23.60 -7.86 24.57
C VAL A 515 23.11 -7.65 25.99
N TYR A 516 22.76 -6.41 26.31
CA TYR A 516 22.28 -6.04 27.64
C TYR A 516 21.08 -5.10 27.50
N VAL A 517 20.02 -5.38 28.27
CA VAL A 517 18.81 -4.53 28.31
C VAL A 517 18.81 -3.79 29.64
N LEU A 518 19.06 -2.48 29.57
CA LEU A 518 19.35 -1.65 30.74
C LEU A 518 18.36 -0.50 30.90
N ASP A 519 18.19 -0.03 32.13
CA ASP A 519 17.45 1.19 32.44
C ASP A 519 18.33 2.46 32.28
N ALA A 520 17.74 3.62 32.58
CA ALA A 520 18.43 4.91 32.52
C ALA A 520 19.61 5.04 33.51
N TYR A 521 19.69 4.16 34.51
CA TYR A 521 20.78 4.08 35.49
C TYR A 521 21.77 2.96 35.15
N ARG A 522 21.65 2.36 33.96
CA ARG A 522 22.49 1.26 33.45
C ARG A 522 22.39 -0.01 34.30
N GLN A 523 21.26 -0.23 34.96
CA GLN A 523 20.94 -1.48 35.65
C GLN A 523 20.11 -2.40 34.74
N PRO A 524 20.30 -3.73 34.82
CA PRO A 524 19.50 -4.67 34.06
C PRO A 524 18.03 -4.61 34.49
N VAL A 525 17.13 -4.56 33.51
CA VAL A 525 15.68 -4.58 33.75
C VAL A 525 15.15 -6.02 33.81
N PRO A 526 14.03 -6.30 34.52
CA PRO A 526 13.45 -7.65 34.54
C PRO A 526 12.95 -8.16 33.19
N ILE A 527 12.86 -9.49 33.07
CA ILE A 527 12.24 -10.15 31.92
C ILE A 527 10.81 -9.64 31.71
N GLY A 528 10.50 -9.22 30.47
CA GLY A 528 9.23 -8.63 30.07
C GLY A 528 9.15 -7.10 30.20
N VAL A 529 10.10 -6.48 30.92
CA VAL A 529 10.17 -5.02 31.10
C VAL A 529 10.99 -4.39 29.96
N PRO A 530 10.48 -3.36 29.28
CA PRO A 530 11.26 -2.61 28.29
C PRO A 530 12.46 -1.89 28.91
N GLY A 531 13.60 -1.95 28.23
CA GLY A 531 14.80 -1.17 28.53
C GLY A 531 15.59 -0.88 27.26
N GLU A 532 16.63 -0.07 27.36
CA GLU A 532 17.50 0.26 26.23
C GLU A 532 18.49 -0.88 25.94
N LEU A 533 18.69 -1.20 24.67
CA LEU A 533 19.63 -2.22 24.22
C LEU A 533 21.06 -1.65 24.13
N TYR A 534 22.00 -2.37 24.73
CA TYR A 534 23.43 -2.13 24.65
C TYR A 534 24.11 -3.36 24.04
N ILE A 535 25.07 -3.13 23.13
CA ILE A 535 25.76 -4.20 22.40
C ILE A 535 27.24 -4.18 22.73
N GLY A 536 27.79 -5.32 23.14
CA GLY A 536 29.20 -5.54 23.47
C GLY A 536 29.84 -6.60 22.58
N GLY A 537 31.12 -6.88 22.85
CA GLY A 537 31.87 -7.94 22.19
C GLY A 537 32.53 -7.52 20.87
N ALA A 538 32.85 -8.51 20.03
CA ALA A 538 33.70 -8.35 18.85
C ALA A 538 33.04 -7.56 17.70
N GLY A 539 31.70 -7.44 17.70
CA GLY A 539 30.95 -6.67 16.70
C GLY A 539 31.08 -5.14 16.87
N VAL A 540 31.48 -4.65 18.04
CA VAL A 540 31.52 -3.20 18.33
C VAL A 540 32.58 -2.50 17.47
N ALA A 541 32.13 -1.50 16.70
CA ALA A 541 32.97 -0.69 15.83
C ALA A 541 34.06 0.08 16.58
N ARG A 542 35.09 0.56 15.86
CA ARG A 542 36.12 1.42 16.44
C ARG A 542 35.51 2.72 16.96
N GLY A 543 34.56 3.28 16.21
CA GLY A 543 33.87 4.53 16.55
C GLY A 543 33.42 5.27 15.29
N TYR A 544 33.34 6.59 15.40
CA TYR A 544 32.98 7.47 14.29
C TYR A 544 34.19 8.25 13.78
N LEU A 545 34.36 8.27 12.46
CA LEU A 545 35.41 9.00 11.75
C LEU A 545 35.34 10.47 12.11
N ASN A 546 36.46 11.04 12.58
CA ASN A 546 36.60 12.45 12.93
C ASN A 546 35.59 12.97 13.98
N ARG A 547 35.00 12.08 14.81
CA ARG A 547 34.01 12.42 15.85
C ARG A 547 34.31 11.73 17.19
N PRO A 548 35.40 12.10 17.90
CA PRO A 548 35.77 11.47 19.17
C PRO A 548 34.73 11.68 20.27
N GLU A 549 34.15 12.87 20.37
CA GLU A 549 33.12 13.19 21.39
C GLU A 549 31.86 12.32 21.23
N LEU A 550 31.39 12.16 19.98
CA LEU A 550 30.25 11.29 19.68
C LEU A 550 30.60 9.81 19.92
N THR A 551 31.85 9.42 19.66
CA THR A 551 32.34 8.08 19.93
C THR A 551 32.33 7.79 21.44
N GLU A 552 32.82 8.71 22.26
CA GLU A 552 32.86 8.52 23.72
C GLU A 552 31.45 8.51 24.34
N ALA A 553 30.51 9.27 23.78
CA ALA A 553 29.13 9.27 24.21
C ALA A 553 28.38 7.97 23.88
N ALA A 554 28.60 7.40 22.68
CA ALA A 554 27.87 6.22 22.21
C ALA A 554 28.57 4.88 22.52
N PHE A 555 29.90 4.88 22.62
CA PHE A 555 30.73 3.69 22.88
C PHE A 555 31.31 3.77 24.30
N ILE A 556 30.47 3.44 25.28
CA ILE A 556 30.78 3.59 26.70
C ILE A 556 31.66 2.45 27.22
N PRO A 557 32.40 2.66 28.33
CA PRO A 557 33.10 1.58 29.02
C PRO A 557 32.13 0.46 29.46
N HIS A 558 32.55 -0.79 29.30
CA HIS A 558 31.72 -1.95 29.64
C HIS A 558 31.58 -2.13 31.15
N PRO A 559 30.39 -1.93 31.76
CA PRO A 559 30.24 -1.93 33.23
C PRO A 559 30.29 -3.32 33.86
N PHE A 560 30.00 -4.38 33.08
CA PHE A 560 29.94 -5.77 33.58
C PHE A 560 31.19 -6.62 33.27
N ARG A 561 32.19 -6.08 32.58
CA ARG A 561 33.41 -6.79 32.19
C ARG A 561 34.61 -6.14 32.86
N ALA A 562 35.54 -6.96 33.34
CA ALA A 562 36.79 -6.50 33.93
C ALA A 562 37.91 -6.30 32.90
N GLU A 563 37.69 -6.68 31.63
CA GLU A 563 38.70 -6.56 30.57
C GLU A 563 38.96 -5.08 30.22
N PRO A 564 40.23 -4.62 30.29
CA PRO A 564 40.57 -3.26 29.92
C PRO A 564 40.25 -2.95 28.46
N GLY A 565 39.50 -1.88 28.22
CA GLY A 565 39.13 -1.44 26.87
C GLY A 565 37.87 -2.09 26.28
N ALA A 566 37.22 -2.99 27.02
CA ALA A 566 35.88 -3.47 26.64
C ALA A 566 34.88 -2.32 26.63
N ARG A 567 34.04 -2.27 25.58
CA ARG A 567 33.06 -1.20 25.37
C ARG A 567 31.68 -1.77 25.07
N LEU A 568 30.65 -1.02 25.45
CA LEU A 568 29.28 -1.20 24.98
C LEU A 568 28.91 -0.08 24.03
N TYR A 569 28.27 -0.42 22.92
CA TYR A 569 27.57 0.53 22.08
C TYR A 569 26.14 0.71 22.58
N GLN A 570 25.76 1.96 22.86
CA GLN A 570 24.41 2.36 23.21
C GLN A 570 23.58 2.55 21.92
N THR A 571 22.57 1.71 21.72
CA THR A 571 21.84 1.66 20.42
C THR A 571 20.77 2.74 20.26
N GLY A 572 20.20 3.21 21.37
CA GLY A 572 18.97 4.02 21.39
C GLY A 572 17.68 3.23 21.13
N ASP A 573 17.75 1.91 20.96
CA ASP A 573 16.60 1.04 20.73
C ASP A 573 16.06 0.48 22.05
N TRP A 574 14.74 0.54 22.25
CA TRP A 574 14.04 -0.11 23.34
C TRP A 574 13.64 -1.53 22.94
N VAL A 575 14.01 -2.46 23.80
CA VAL A 575 13.72 -3.89 23.66
C VAL A 575 13.25 -4.45 25.00
N ARG A 576 12.73 -5.67 24.98
CA ARG A 576 12.48 -6.45 26.20
C ARG A 576 12.94 -7.88 25.99
N TYR A 577 13.36 -8.55 27.07
CA TYR A 577 13.53 -10.00 27.04
C TYR A 577 12.19 -10.71 27.15
N ARG A 578 12.02 -11.77 26.36
CA ARG A 578 11.05 -12.84 26.61
C ARG A 578 11.61 -13.82 27.62
N ALA A 579 10.72 -14.65 28.20
CA ALA A 579 11.10 -15.69 29.15
C ALA A 579 12.03 -16.77 28.53
N ASP A 580 11.98 -16.94 27.21
CA ASP A 580 12.86 -17.85 26.45
C ASP A 580 14.21 -17.22 26.10
N GLY A 581 14.51 -15.99 26.54
CA GLY A 581 15.77 -15.29 26.26
C GLY A 581 15.86 -14.64 24.87
N HIS A 582 14.81 -14.70 24.04
CA HIS A 582 14.76 -13.90 22.82
C HIS A 582 14.43 -12.44 23.15
N LEU A 583 15.04 -11.52 22.41
CA LEU A 583 14.73 -10.10 22.48
C LEU A 583 13.56 -9.75 21.55
N GLU A 584 12.63 -8.93 22.04
CA GLU A 584 11.57 -8.29 21.25
C GLU A 584 11.84 -6.79 21.13
N TYR A 585 11.75 -6.27 19.92
CA TYR A 585 11.87 -4.83 19.66
C TYR A 585 10.59 -4.11 20.08
N VAL A 586 10.72 -3.04 20.87
CA VAL A 586 9.59 -2.23 21.38
C VAL A 586 9.50 -0.90 20.65
N GLY A 587 10.62 -0.23 20.39
CA GLY A 587 10.65 1.10 19.80
C GLY A 587 12.01 1.77 19.91
N ARG A 588 12.08 3.09 19.77
CA ARG A 588 13.30 3.90 19.98
C ARG A 588 13.11 4.89 21.11
N VAL A 589 14.21 5.22 21.78
CA VAL A 589 14.29 6.30 22.77
C VAL A 589 14.32 7.67 22.11
N ASP A 590 14.97 7.74 20.95
CA ASP A 590 15.17 8.96 20.18
C ASP A 590 14.13 9.14 19.06
N THR A 591 14.26 10.22 18.31
CA THR A 591 13.38 10.55 17.18
C THR A 591 13.77 9.84 15.88
N GLN A 592 14.74 8.91 15.89
CA GLN A 592 15.14 8.22 14.66
C GLN A 592 14.05 7.29 14.19
N VAL A 593 13.95 7.14 12.87
CA VAL A 593 12.92 6.33 12.24
C VAL A 593 13.53 5.43 11.19
N LYS A 594 12.96 4.24 11.05
CA LYS A 594 13.28 3.32 9.96
C LYS A 594 12.19 3.45 8.90
N ILE A 595 12.57 3.84 7.68
CA ILE A 595 11.66 4.00 6.54
C ILE A 595 12.28 3.32 5.32
N ARG A 596 11.59 2.32 4.75
CA ARG A 596 12.03 1.58 3.55
C ARG A 596 13.41 0.92 3.69
N GLY A 597 13.70 0.41 4.87
CA GLY A 597 14.92 -0.32 5.20
C GLY A 597 16.01 0.56 5.79
N LEU A 598 15.78 1.87 5.79
CA LEU A 598 16.82 2.87 6.00
C LEU A 598 16.64 3.53 7.35
N ARG A 599 17.71 3.54 8.14
CA ARG A 599 17.80 4.33 9.38
C ARG A 599 17.95 5.80 8.99
N ILE A 600 16.99 6.63 9.40
CA ILE A 600 16.94 8.05 9.10
C ILE A 600 16.89 8.83 10.41
N GLU A 601 17.82 9.78 10.55
CA GLU A 601 17.83 10.77 11.61
C GLU A 601 17.00 11.97 11.17
N LEU A 602 15.87 12.20 11.83
CA LEU A 602 15.02 13.35 11.52
C LEU A 602 15.77 14.67 11.72
N GLY A 603 16.69 14.72 12.68
CA GLY A 603 17.59 15.84 12.93
C GLY A 603 18.54 16.20 11.78
N GLU A 604 18.94 15.27 10.90
CA GLU A 604 19.72 15.57 9.67
C GLU A 604 18.89 16.37 8.69
N ILE A 605 17.63 15.97 8.53
CA ILE A 605 16.69 16.68 7.68
C ILE A 605 16.41 18.06 8.28
N GLU A 606 16.16 18.14 9.59
CA GLU A 606 15.97 19.40 10.31
C GLU A 606 17.20 20.31 10.18
N THR A 607 18.41 19.78 10.30
CA THR A 607 19.65 20.59 10.21
C THR A 607 19.82 21.17 8.82
N VAL A 608 19.56 20.39 7.76
CA VAL A 608 19.55 20.92 6.40
C VAL A 608 18.42 21.94 6.24
N LEU A 609 17.22 21.69 6.77
CA LEU A 609 16.12 22.67 6.77
C LEU A 609 16.52 24.00 7.42
N HIS A 610 17.25 23.98 8.54
CA HIS A 610 17.71 25.20 9.22
C HIS A 610 18.80 25.97 8.44
N GLN A 611 19.45 25.35 7.45
CA GLN A 611 20.38 26.03 6.54
C GLN A 611 19.64 26.85 5.46
N HIS A 612 18.34 26.60 5.26
CA HIS A 612 17.54 27.39 4.33
C HIS A 612 17.35 28.81 4.87
N PRO A 613 17.58 29.87 4.06
CA PRO A 613 17.59 31.26 4.52
C PRO A 613 16.27 31.70 5.17
N ASP A 614 15.14 31.22 4.65
CA ASP A 614 13.80 31.59 5.11
C ASP A 614 13.24 30.71 6.25
N VAL A 615 13.99 29.71 6.73
CA VAL A 615 13.55 28.81 7.81
C VAL A 615 13.98 29.34 9.18
N GLN A 616 13.02 29.48 10.11
CA GLN A 616 13.24 29.85 11.50
C GLN A 616 13.38 28.64 12.40
N GLN A 617 12.43 27.73 12.31
CA GLN A 617 12.37 26.50 13.09
C GLN A 617 11.84 25.40 12.16
N ALA A 618 12.37 24.19 12.30
CA ALA A 618 11.86 23.03 11.60
C ALA A 618 11.85 21.82 12.52
N VAL A 619 10.80 21.01 12.42
CA VAL A 619 10.72 19.68 13.05
C VAL A 619 10.27 18.68 12.00
N VAL A 620 10.90 17.52 11.94
CA VAL A 620 10.52 16.44 11.04
C VAL A 620 10.00 15.29 11.87
N VAL A 621 8.89 14.68 11.46
CA VAL A 621 8.29 13.51 12.13
C VAL A 621 8.03 12.41 11.10
N ALA A 622 8.10 11.15 11.52
CA ALA A 622 7.50 10.07 10.73
C ALA A 622 6.05 9.89 11.15
N ARG A 623 5.13 9.97 10.18
CA ARG A 623 3.71 9.64 10.36
C ARG A 623 3.38 8.28 9.76
N GLU A 624 2.41 7.61 10.35
CA GLU A 624 1.87 6.31 9.92
C GLU A 624 0.34 6.46 9.78
N ASP A 625 -0.10 6.96 8.62
CA ASP A 625 -1.53 7.17 8.33
C ASP A 625 -2.22 5.88 7.84
N THR A 626 -1.43 4.84 7.51
CA THR A 626 -1.85 3.47 7.20
C THR A 626 -0.92 2.50 7.95
N PRO A 627 -1.43 1.47 8.66
CA PRO A 627 -0.59 0.54 9.40
C PRO A 627 0.48 -0.11 8.53
N GLY A 628 1.75 -0.03 8.95
CA GLY A 628 2.91 -0.58 8.25
C GLY A 628 3.59 0.36 7.24
N THR A 629 2.99 1.50 6.90
CA THR A 629 3.57 2.47 5.94
C THR A 629 3.90 3.79 6.62
N LYS A 630 5.19 4.02 6.89
CA LYS A 630 5.68 5.27 7.48
C LYS A 630 6.14 6.26 6.40
N ARG A 631 5.78 7.54 6.56
CA ARG A 631 6.26 8.65 5.71
C ARG A 631 6.84 9.79 6.53
N LEU A 632 7.87 10.44 6.00
CA LEU A 632 8.47 11.64 6.58
C LEU A 632 7.61 12.88 6.29
N VAL A 633 7.37 13.70 7.30
CA VAL A 633 6.69 15.00 7.19
C VAL A 633 7.54 16.05 7.90
N ALA A 634 7.89 17.13 7.19
CA ALA A 634 8.55 18.29 7.79
C ALA A 634 7.51 19.37 8.16
N TYR A 635 7.60 19.92 9.35
CA TYR A 635 6.85 21.10 9.79
C TYR A 635 7.84 22.25 9.95
N VAL A 636 7.57 23.36 9.29
CA VAL A 636 8.53 24.47 9.16
C VAL A 636 7.86 25.78 9.54
N ALA A 637 8.50 26.56 10.42
CA ALA A 637 8.14 27.93 10.72
C ALA A 637 9.15 28.89 10.07
N ALA A 638 8.66 29.94 9.41
CA ALA A 638 9.47 30.83 8.57
C ALA A 638 10.02 32.05 9.32
N LYS A 639 11.19 32.58 8.90
CA LYS A 639 11.81 33.81 9.46
C LYS A 639 11.20 35.12 8.92
N GLY A 640 10.06 35.05 8.23
CA GLY A 640 9.48 36.18 7.51
C GLY A 640 8.46 35.73 6.47
N LEU A 641 8.76 35.91 5.18
CA LEU A 641 7.95 35.35 4.09
C LEU A 641 8.00 33.81 4.16
N SER A 642 6.83 33.17 4.15
CA SER A 642 6.72 31.70 4.18
C SER A 642 7.31 31.10 2.89
N PRO A 643 8.38 30.29 2.98
CA PRO A 643 8.93 29.59 1.81
C PRO A 643 7.90 28.58 1.29
N ALA A 644 7.88 28.36 -0.02
CA ALA A 644 7.01 27.35 -0.61
C ALA A 644 7.48 25.93 -0.21
N SER A 645 6.57 25.01 0.09
CA SER A 645 6.87 23.60 0.43
C SER A 645 7.73 22.93 -0.65
N GLU A 646 7.55 23.32 -1.92
CA GLU A 646 8.35 22.78 -3.03
C GLU A 646 9.77 23.35 -3.09
N GLU A 647 9.95 24.62 -2.73
CA GLU A 647 11.28 25.24 -2.61
C GLU A 647 12.08 24.54 -1.50
N ILE A 648 11.44 24.25 -0.37
CA ILE A 648 12.02 23.43 0.70
C ILE A 648 12.36 22.02 0.21
N ARG A 649 11.46 21.33 -0.50
CA ARG A 649 11.74 19.99 -1.02
C ARG A 649 12.87 19.99 -2.04
N GLN A 650 12.95 20.99 -2.92
CA GLN A 650 14.05 21.11 -3.88
C GLN A 650 15.38 21.42 -3.19
N PHE A 651 15.37 22.28 -2.17
CA PHE A 651 16.55 22.57 -1.33
C PHE A 651 17.06 21.31 -0.63
N LEU A 652 16.15 20.45 -0.12
CA LEU A 652 16.51 19.17 0.50
C LEU A 652 17.05 18.18 -0.53
N LYS A 653 16.41 18.01 -1.70
CA LYS A 653 16.87 17.09 -2.78
C LYS A 653 18.30 17.38 -3.26
N GLN A 654 18.75 18.63 -3.19
CA GLN A 654 20.12 18.99 -3.58
C GLN A 654 21.19 18.51 -2.58
N ARG A 655 20.81 18.23 -1.34
CA ARG A 655 21.71 18.01 -0.19
C ARG A 655 21.56 16.66 0.47
N LEU A 656 20.36 16.11 0.39
CA LEU A 656 19.96 14.86 1.01
C LEU A 656 19.59 13.83 -0.07
N PRO A 657 19.87 12.54 0.16
CA PRO A 657 19.35 11.47 -0.69
C PRO A 657 17.82 11.48 -0.74
N ASP A 658 17.26 11.00 -1.85
CA ASP A 658 15.80 11.01 -2.09
C ASP A 658 14.97 10.38 -0.96
N TYR A 659 15.48 9.34 -0.31
CA TYR A 659 14.77 8.66 0.80
C TYR A 659 14.70 9.48 2.10
N MET A 660 15.56 10.50 2.27
CA MET A 660 15.53 11.44 3.40
C MET A 660 14.66 12.66 3.13
N VAL A 661 14.20 12.87 1.90
CA VAL A 661 13.36 14.01 1.55
C VAL A 661 11.93 13.76 2.05
N PRO A 662 11.37 14.63 2.91
CA PRO A 662 10.01 14.47 3.41
C PRO A 662 8.96 14.40 2.31
N ALA A 663 8.04 13.43 2.44
CA ALA A 663 6.93 13.26 1.52
C ALA A 663 5.96 14.46 1.56
N ALA A 664 5.87 15.13 2.72
CA ALA A 664 5.10 16.36 2.89
C ALA A 664 5.89 17.42 3.68
N VAL A 665 5.65 18.70 3.37
CA VAL A 665 6.17 19.85 4.11
C VAL A 665 4.99 20.77 4.47
N VAL A 666 4.76 20.94 5.78
CA VAL A 666 3.68 21.75 6.36
C VAL A 666 4.27 23.04 6.92
N ILE A 667 3.82 24.20 6.43
CA ILE A 667 4.30 25.50 6.91
C ILE A 667 3.37 25.98 8.03
N LEU A 668 3.94 26.35 9.17
CA LEU A 668 3.22 26.87 10.34
C LEU A 668 3.69 28.28 10.67
N GLU A 669 2.81 29.13 11.20
CA GLU A 669 3.21 30.45 11.72
C GLU A 669 4.20 30.31 12.89
N ALA A 670 3.98 29.30 13.73
CA ALA A 670 4.90 28.89 14.78
C ALA A 670 4.72 27.39 15.06
N LEU A 671 5.78 26.72 15.48
CA LEU A 671 5.65 25.34 15.97
C LEU A 671 4.88 25.33 17.30
N PRO A 672 3.87 24.47 17.49
CA PRO A 672 3.16 24.35 18.76
C PRO A 672 4.15 23.94 19.85
N MET A 673 4.07 24.57 21.01
CA MET A 673 5.01 24.34 22.12
C MET A 673 4.25 23.79 23.33
N THR A 674 4.84 22.80 24.00
CA THR A 674 4.43 22.33 25.32
C THR A 674 4.66 23.43 26.38
N SER A 675 4.01 23.30 27.54
CA SER A 675 4.23 24.18 28.70
C SER A 675 5.70 24.22 29.20
N SER A 676 6.53 23.26 28.79
CA SER A 676 7.97 23.19 29.05
C SER A 676 8.85 23.95 28.05
N GLY A 677 8.26 24.54 27.00
CA GLY A 677 9.00 25.24 25.96
C GLY A 677 9.67 24.33 24.91
N LYS A 678 9.22 23.08 24.78
CA LYS A 678 9.60 22.15 23.69
C LYS A 678 8.48 22.06 22.65
N VAL A 679 8.81 21.77 21.39
CA VAL A 679 7.80 21.54 20.33
C VAL A 679 6.90 20.36 20.69
N ASP A 680 5.59 20.57 20.65
CA ASP A 680 4.57 19.56 20.89
C ASP A 680 4.26 18.80 19.58
N THR A 681 4.93 17.66 19.40
CA THR A 681 4.79 16.86 18.17
C THR A 681 3.44 16.17 18.04
N GLN A 682 2.65 16.04 19.12
CA GLN A 682 1.29 15.46 19.07
C GLN A 682 0.24 16.51 18.70
N ALA A 683 0.50 17.79 19.01
CA ALA A 683 -0.32 18.90 18.57
C ALA A 683 -0.05 19.34 17.12
N LEU A 684 0.94 18.74 16.44
CA LEU A 684 1.21 19.02 15.04
C LEU A 684 0.02 18.55 14.16
N PRO A 685 -0.51 19.42 13.29
CA PRO A 685 -1.69 19.09 12.49
C PRO A 685 -1.39 17.90 11.58
N ALA A 686 -2.41 17.09 11.28
CA ALA A 686 -2.32 16.17 10.16
C ALA A 686 -1.98 16.97 8.90
N PRO A 687 -1.05 16.51 8.03
CA PRO A 687 -0.89 17.12 6.72
C PRO A 687 -2.26 17.03 6.04
N GLU A 688 -2.97 18.15 5.94
CA GLU A 688 -4.33 18.17 5.42
C GLU A 688 -4.30 17.69 3.97
N ALA A 689 -4.82 16.48 3.74
CA ALA A 689 -5.32 16.11 2.44
C ALA A 689 -6.60 16.92 2.22
N SER A 690 -6.41 18.19 1.81
CA SER A 690 -7.45 19.20 1.55
C SER A 690 -8.20 19.73 2.79
N SER A 691 -7.79 20.91 3.28
CA SER A 691 -8.65 22.06 3.62
C SER A 691 -7.71 23.26 3.86
N GLU A 692 -8.01 24.42 3.28
CA GLU A 692 -7.29 25.69 3.47
C GLU A 692 -5.76 25.68 3.20
N ARG A 693 -5.36 25.18 2.02
CA ARG A 693 -4.02 25.40 1.44
C ARG A 693 -3.71 26.91 1.37
N THR A 694 -2.96 27.42 2.34
CA THR A 694 -2.17 28.65 2.20
C THR A 694 -1.15 28.46 1.07
N ASP A 695 -0.86 29.52 0.32
CA ASP A 695 -0.20 29.52 -1.00
C ASP A 695 1.23 28.93 -1.07
N ALA A 696 1.75 28.25 -0.04
CA ALA A 696 3.12 27.73 0.02
C ALA A 696 3.29 26.30 -0.57
N GLY A 697 2.29 25.42 -0.51
CA GLY A 697 2.44 24.02 -0.96
C GLY A 697 2.17 23.76 -2.45
N PHE A 698 1.66 24.76 -3.14
CA PHE A 698 1.28 24.70 -4.54
C PHE A 698 2.51 24.97 -5.39
N ALA A 699 3.13 23.92 -5.93
CA ALA A 699 4.09 24.07 -7.02
C ALA A 699 3.29 24.37 -8.29
N PRO A 700 3.24 25.63 -8.75
CA PRO A 700 2.50 25.95 -9.94
C PRO A 700 3.17 25.24 -11.12
N PRO A 701 2.40 24.95 -12.15
CA PRO A 701 2.95 24.41 -13.37
C PRO A 701 4.08 25.23 -13.96
N ARG A 702 5.21 24.59 -14.30
CA ARG A 702 6.43 25.28 -14.76
C ARG A 702 6.41 25.55 -16.26
N ASP A 703 5.73 24.68 -16.99
CA ASP A 703 5.56 24.79 -18.43
C ASP A 703 4.10 24.58 -18.82
N VAL A 704 3.82 24.79 -20.11
CA VAL A 704 2.46 24.73 -20.66
C VAL A 704 1.88 23.32 -20.57
N VAL A 705 2.73 22.29 -20.59
CA VAL A 705 2.33 20.88 -20.51
C VAL A 705 1.88 20.54 -19.10
N GLU A 706 2.71 20.85 -18.11
CA GLU A 706 2.38 20.72 -16.69
C GLU A 706 1.15 21.57 -16.34
N ALA A 707 0.99 22.75 -16.95
CA ALA A 707 -0.11 23.66 -16.66
C ALA A 707 -1.44 23.05 -17.03
N CYS A 708 -1.45 22.49 -18.23
CA CYS A 708 -2.64 21.85 -18.70
C CYS A 708 -2.93 20.57 -17.93
N LEU A 709 -1.93 19.73 -17.66
CA LEU A 709 -2.12 18.51 -16.85
C LEU A 709 -2.64 18.81 -15.43
N ALA A 710 -2.16 19.88 -14.80
CA ALA A 710 -2.61 20.32 -13.49
C ALA A 710 -4.05 20.81 -13.47
N GLU A 711 -4.46 21.65 -14.43
CA GLU A 711 -5.84 22.08 -14.58
C GLU A 711 -6.76 20.88 -14.83
N ILE A 712 -6.33 19.98 -15.71
CA ILE A 712 -7.07 18.77 -16.05
C ILE A 712 -7.27 17.86 -14.84
N TRP A 713 -6.23 17.64 -14.04
CA TRP A 713 -6.34 16.86 -12.81
C TRP A 713 -7.22 17.52 -11.77
N ALA A 714 -7.10 18.83 -11.58
CA ALA A 714 -7.91 19.59 -10.64
C ALA A 714 -9.41 19.39 -10.94
N GLU A 715 -9.75 19.51 -12.21
CA GLU A 715 -11.12 19.42 -12.68
C GLU A 715 -11.67 17.98 -12.65
N ILE A 716 -10.86 16.96 -12.97
CA ILE A 716 -11.34 15.56 -12.98
C ILE A 716 -11.46 15.00 -11.56
N LEU A 717 -10.51 15.33 -10.69
CA LEU A 717 -10.44 14.80 -9.33
C LEU A 717 -11.31 15.61 -8.35
N GLY A 718 -11.86 16.75 -8.81
CA GLY A 718 -12.74 17.59 -7.99
C GLY A 718 -12.01 18.36 -6.89
N VAL A 719 -10.74 18.69 -7.13
CA VAL A 719 -9.87 19.39 -6.18
C VAL A 719 -9.55 20.80 -6.69
N ALA A 720 -9.56 21.82 -5.83
CA ALA A 720 -9.53 23.22 -6.25
C ALA A 720 -8.24 23.64 -6.99
N ARG A 721 -7.09 23.05 -6.64
CA ARG A 721 -5.75 23.30 -7.23
C ARG A 721 -4.89 22.05 -7.12
N VAL A 722 -4.21 21.65 -8.20
CA VAL A 722 -3.28 20.51 -8.22
C VAL A 722 -1.86 21.01 -8.46
N GLY A 723 -0.94 20.68 -7.54
CA GLY A 723 0.47 20.97 -7.70
C GLY A 723 1.14 19.95 -8.60
N ILE A 724 2.19 20.34 -9.33
CA ILE A 724 2.85 19.44 -10.30
C ILE A 724 3.45 18.16 -9.70
N HIS A 725 3.61 18.09 -8.37
CA HIS A 725 4.13 16.91 -7.66
C HIS A 725 3.07 16.14 -6.87
N ASP A 726 1.80 16.53 -6.96
CA ASP A 726 0.71 15.77 -6.35
C ASP A 726 0.57 14.41 -7.07
N ASN A 727 0.14 13.34 -6.38
CA ASN A 727 -0.04 12.00 -6.94
C ASN A 727 -1.50 11.75 -7.38
N PHE A 728 -1.70 11.25 -8.60
CA PHE A 728 -3.02 11.03 -9.20
C PHE A 728 -3.94 10.11 -8.38
N PHE A 729 -3.41 8.99 -7.90
CA PHE A 729 -4.19 7.96 -7.20
C PHE A 729 -4.39 8.31 -5.73
N GLU A 730 -3.44 9.01 -5.11
CA GLU A 730 -3.60 9.56 -3.76
C GLU A 730 -4.66 10.67 -3.72
N LEU A 731 -4.85 11.40 -4.83
CA LEU A 731 -5.92 12.38 -5.02
C LEU A 731 -7.28 11.75 -5.39
N GLY A 732 -7.42 10.42 -5.33
CA GLY A 732 -8.69 9.72 -5.60
C GLY A 732 -8.87 9.22 -7.04
N GLY A 733 -7.79 9.14 -7.82
CA GLY A 733 -7.74 8.56 -9.16
C GLY A 733 -8.11 7.07 -9.21
N ASP A 734 -8.92 6.66 -10.19
CA ASP A 734 -9.26 5.26 -10.49
C ASP A 734 -9.13 4.96 -12.00
N SER A 735 -9.41 3.72 -12.42
CA SER A 735 -9.30 3.27 -13.82
C SER A 735 -10.23 4.00 -14.80
N ILE A 736 -11.36 4.54 -14.34
CA ILE A 736 -12.32 5.33 -15.14
C ILE A 736 -11.85 6.80 -15.22
N ILE A 737 -11.39 7.36 -14.11
CA ILE A 737 -10.77 8.71 -14.04
C ILE A 737 -9.50 8.74 -14.89
N SER A 738 -8.75 7.65 -14.92
CA SER A 738 -7.55 7.50 -15.75
C SER A 738 -7.85 7.67 -17.25
N LEU A 739 -8.99 7.15 -17.71
CA LEU A 739 -9.43 7.33 -19.10
C LEU A 739 -9.86 8.78 -19.39
N GLN A 740 -10.51 9.43 -18.42
CA GLN A 740 -10.88 10.85 -18.51
C GLN A 740 -9.66 11.77 -18.51
N MET A 741 -8.64 11.41 -17.73
CA MET A 741 -7.38 12.12 -17.64
C MET A 741 -6.63 12.05 -18.97
N VAL A 742 -6.57 10.86 -19.57
CA VAL A 742 -6.01 10.67 -20.92
C VAL A 742 -6.79 11.46 -21.98
N SER A 743 -8.12 11.50 -21.86
CA SER A 743 -8.99 12.32 -22.73
C SER A 743 -8.64 13.80 -22.67
N ARG A 744 -8.59 14.35 -21.45
CA ARG A 744 -8.36 15.78 -21.22
C ARG A 744 -6.93 16.18 -21.51
N ALA A 745 -5.95 15.34 -21.18
CA ALA A 745 -4.55 15.61 -21.57
C ALA A 745 -4.38 15.66 -23.09
N ARG A 746 -5.11 14.84 -23.86
CA ARG A 746 -5.09 14.95 -25.32
C ARG A 746 -5.73 16.23 -25.84
N GLN A 747 -6.76 16.76 -25.17
CA GLN A 747 -7.34 18.09 -25.49
C GLN A 747 -6.30 19.21 -25.34
N ALA A 748 -5.33 19.03 -24.44
CA ALA A 748 -4.17 19.89 -24.26
C ALA A 748 -3.04 19.67 -25.27
N ASN A 749 -3.23 18.84 -26.30
CA ASN A 749 -2.19 18.32 -27.20
C ASN A 749 -1.13 17.44 -26.52
N LEU A 750 -1.45 16.77 -25.41
CA LEU A 750 -0.53 15.88 -24.68
C LEU A 750 -0.91 14.42 -24.89
N ARG A 751 -0.02 13.64 -25.54
CA ARG A 751 -0.25 12.20 -25.71
C ARG A 751 0.26 11.45 -24.50
N ILE A 752 -0.69 10.98 -23.72
CA ILE A 752 -0.48 10.02 -22.63
C ILE A 752 -1.41 8.83 -22.83
N THR A 753 -1.08 7.73 -22.18
CA THR A 753 -1.87 6.49 -22.18
C THR A 753 -2.27 6.15 -20.75
N PRO A 754 -3.33 5.35 -20.55
CA PRO A 754 -3.68 4.88 -19.21
C PRO A 754 -2.48 4.19 -18.55
N LYS A 755 -1.74 3.38 -19.31
CA LYS A 755 -0.50 2.73 -18.86
C LYS A 755 0.54 3.72 -18.34
N GLN A 756 0.80 4.81 -19.06
CA GLN A 756 1.75 5.85 -18.64
C GLN A 756 1.28 6.59 -17.39
N LEU A 757 -0.01 6.83 -17.22
CA LEU A 757 -0.55 7.46 -16.00
C LEU A 757 -0.32 6.59 -14.75
N PHE A 758 -0.44 5.26 -14.88
CA PHE A 758 -0.13 4.31 -13.81
C PHE A 758 1.37 4.25 -13.48
N GLN A 759 2.23 4.42 -14.49
CA GLN A 759 3.69 4.40 -14.34
C GLN A 759 4.26 5.74 -13.85
N HIS A 760 3.63 6.86 -14.22
CA HIS A 760 4.09 8.22 -13.97
C HIS A 760 3.00 9.00 -13.24
N GLN A 761 2.93 8.77 -11.93
CA GLN A 761 1.77 9.10 -11.11
C GLN A 761 1.71 10.56 -10.62
N THR A 762 2.63 11.43 -11.04
CA THR A 762 2.63 12.88 -10.72
C THR A 762 2.64 13.70 -12.01
N ILE A 763 2.12 14.93 -12.00
CA ILE A 763 2.11 15.78 -13.21
C ILE A 763 3.52 16.02 -13.76
N ALA A 764 4.51 16.24 -12.92
CA ALA A 764 5.90 16.44 -13.34
C ALA A 764 6.49 15.18 -14.01
N ALA A 765 6.21 13.99 -13.47
CA ALA A 765 6.65 12.73 -14.08
C ALA A 765 5.87 12.41 -15.36
N LEU A 766 4.57 12.72 -15.38
CA LEU A 766 3.69 12.48 -16.50
C LEU A 766 3.98 13.44 -17.65
N ALA A 767 4.29 14.71 -17.36
CA ALA A 767 4.72 15.71 -18.33
C ALA A 767 6.01 15.30 -19.05
N ALA A 768 6.95 14.66 -18.33
CA ALA A 768 8.21 14.19 -18.91
C ALA A 768 8.05 13.06 -19.94
N VAL A 769 6.97 12.27 -19.83
CA VAL A 769 6.65 11.17 -20.77
C VAL A 769 5.45 11.47 -21.64
N ALA A 770 4.81 12.63 -21.44
CA ALA A 770 3.78 13.16 -22.29
C ALA A 770 4.44 13.54 -23.61
N GLY A 771 4.42 12.61 -24.57
CA GLY A 771 4.95 12.89 -25.88
C GLY A 771 4.14 14.00 -26.54
N THR A 772 4.82 15.00 -27.11
CA THR A 772 4.25 15.74 -28.24
C THR A 772 4.25 14.79 -29.42
N SER A 773 3.13 14.06 -29.59
CA SER A 773 2.91 13.30 -30.81
C SER A 773 2.87 14.31 -31.98
N PRO A 774 3.39 13.98 -33.18
CA PRO A 774 2.78 14.58 -34.37
C PRO A 774 1.28 14.38 -34.18
N GLN A 775 0.49 15.45 -34.32
CA GLN A 775 -0.97 15.38 -34.29
C GLN A 775 -1.35 14.08 -35.01
N VAL A 776 -2.04 13.15 -34.34
CA VAL A 776 -3.01 12.38 -35.10
C VAL A 776 -3.84 13.50 -35.69
N GLN A 777 -3.65 13.80 -36.98
CA GLN A 777 -4.33 14.91 -37.65
C GLN A 777 -5.80 14.50 -37.73
N VAL A 778 -6.48 14.57 -36.60
CA VAL A 778 -7.91 14.40 -36.48
C VAL A 778 -8.47 15.71 -36.98
N THR A 779 -8.94 15.67 -38.22
CA THR A 779 -9.59 16.80 -38.87
C THR A 779 -10.73 17.28 -37.99
N GLN A 780 -10.70 18.56 -37.59
CA GLN A 780 -11.83 19.20 -36.90
C GLN A 780 -12.94 19.61 -37.88
N GLU A 781 -12.75 19.31 -39.16
CA GLU A 781 -13.73 19.50 -40.21
C GLU A 781 -15.02 18.72 -39.92
N VAL A 782 -16.12 19.23 -40.47
CA VAL A 782 -17.43 18.57 -40.38
C VAL A 782 -17.32 17.20 -41.03
N VAL A 783 -17.52 16.15 -40.25
CA VAL A 783 -17.53 14.79 -40.80
C VAL A 783 -18.87 14.56 -41.49
N THR A 784 -18.81 14.28 -42.79
CA THR A 784 -19.97 13.94 -43.62
C THR A 784 -19.75 12.64 -44.37
N GLY A 785 -20.84 12.03 -44.83
CA GLY A 785 -20.81 10.87 -45.71
C GLY A 785 -21.07 9.55 -45.00
N SER A 786 -21.07 8.47 -45.76
CA SER A 786 -21.47 7.14 -45.28
C SER A 786 -20.38 6.45 -44.47
N ALA A 787 -20.82 5.58 -43.57
CA ALA A 787 -19.98 4.65 -42.81
C ALA A 787 -20.72 3.30 -42.66
N PRO A 788 -20.01 2.16 -42.50
CA PRO A 788 -20.65 0.89 -42.16
C PRO A 788 -21.26 0.99 -40.76
N LEU A 789 -22.34 0.26 -40.49
CA LEU A 789 -22.87 0.18 -39.12
C LEU A 789 -21.88 -0.51 -38.19
N THR A 790 -21.78 -0.04 -36.96
CA THR A 790 -21.04 -0.74 -35.89
C THR A 790 -21.83 -1.95 -35.38
N PRO A 791 -21.19 -2.92 -34.68
CA PRO A 791 -21.88 -4.13 -34.23
C PRO A 791 -23.14 -3.88 -33.40
N ILE A 792 -23.11 -2.90 -32.50
CA ILE A 792 -24.26 -2.58 -31.66
C ILE A 792 -25.41 -1.92 -32.42
N GLN A 793 -25.08 -1.12 -33.45
CA GLN A 793 -26.09 -0.57 -34.36
C GLN A 793 -26.72 -1.67 -35.23
N GLN A 794 -25.94 -2.67 -35.66
CA GLN A 794 -26.49 -3.84 -36.37
C GLN A 794 -27.42 -4.65 -35.46
N TRP A 795 -27.02 -4.89 -34.21
CA TRP A 795 -27.87 -5.56 -33.22
C TRP A 795 -29.21 -4.85 -33.03
N PHE A 796 -29.23 -3.52 -32.98
CA PHE A 796 -30.44 -2.72 -32.86
C PHE A 796 -31.41 -2.94 -34.03
N PHE A 797 -30.92 -2.88 -35.27
CA PHE A 797 -31.77 -3.11 -36.44
C PHE A 797 -32.22 -4.57 -36.59
N GLU A 798 -31.44 -5.53 -36.06
CA GLU A 798 -31.82 -6.95 -35.99
C GLU A 798 -33.04 -7.17 -35.07
N GLN A 799 -33.28 -6.31 -34.06
CA GLN A 799 -34.44 -6.42 -33.17
C GLN A 799 -35.78 -6.13 -33.86
N GLN A 800 -35.77 -5.49 -35.05
CA GLN A 800 -36.98 -5.14 -35.82
C GLN A 800 -38.05 -4.44 -34.97
N LEU A 801 -37.64 -3.45 -34.17
CA LEU A 801 -38.55 -2.70 -33.31
C LEU A 801 -39.69 -2.07 -34.15
N PRO A 802 -40.97 -2.14 -33.70
CA PRO A 802 -42.10 -1.57 -34.44
C PRO A 802 -41.98 -0.07 -34.71
N GLU A 803 -41.41 0.67 -33.76
CA GLU A 803 -41.15 2.11 -33.85
C GLU A 803 -39.67 2.36 -33.53
N PRO A 804 -38.74 2.07 -34.46
CA PRO A 804 -37.30 2.14 -34.22
C PRO A 804 -36.81 3.58 -34.02
N HIS A 805 -37.68 4.56 -34.28
CA HIS A 805 -37.49 5.98 -34.02
C HIS A 805 -37.56 6.34 -32.53
N TYR A 806 -38.29 5.55 -31.75
CA TYR A 806 -38.53 5.79 -30.34
C TYR A 806 -37.71 4.80 -29.52
N PHE A 807 -36.39 5.02 -29.50
CA PHE A 807 -35.44 4.29 -28.68
C PHE A 807 -34.37 5.27 -28.17
N ASN A 808 -34.75 6.05 -27.17
CA ASN A 808 -33.99 7.21 -26.73
C ASN A 808 -33.34 7.01 -25.38
N GLN A 809 -32.36 7.85 -25.10
CA GLN A 809 -31.98 8.22 -23.75
C GLN A 809 -32.40 9.67 -23.51
N SER A 810 -32.84 9.99 -22.30
CA SER A 810 -33.25 11.34 -21.95
C SER A 810 -32.86 11.75 -20.53
N VAL A 811 -32.60 13.04 -20.38
CA VAL A 811 -32.14 13.64 -19.14
C VAL A 811 -32.98 14.86 -18.81
N TRP A 812 -33.44 14.93 -17.56
CA TRP A 812 -34.07 16.11 -16.97
C TRP A 812 -33.07 16.89 -16.11
N VAL A 813 -32.98 18.19 -16.37
CA VAL A 813 -32.12 19.13 -15.63
C VAL A 813 -32.98 20.21 -14.99
N ASP A 814 -32.95 20.33 -13.67
CA ASP A 814 -33.54 21.45 -12.93
C ASP A 814 -32.58 22.64 -13.02
N LEU A 815 -33.01 23.73 -13.65
CA LEU A 815 -32.14 24.85 -13.96
C LEU A 815 -31.92 25.76 -12.74
N ALA A 816 -30.66 26.17 -12.53
CA ALA A 816 -30.28 26.96 -11.35
C ALA A 816 -30.58 28.48 -11.48
N SER A 817 -30.83 28.96 -12.70
CA SER A 817 -31.03 30.39 -13.01
C SER A 817 -32.01 30.59 -14.19
N ASP A 818 -32.38 31.84 -14.46
CA ASP A 818 -33.22 32.20 -15.62
C ASP A 818 -32.44 32.01 -16.94
N VAL A 819 -32.56 30.81 -17.52
CA VAL A 819 -31.88 30.44 -18.77
C VAL A 819 -32.48 31.19 -19.96
N LYS A 820 -31.69 32.06 -20.60
CA LYS A 820 -32.06 32.76 -21.84
C LYS A 820 -32.27 31.78 -23.01
N PRO A 821 -33.47 31.69 -23.61
CA PRO A 821 -33.78 30.72 -24.67
C PRO A 821 -32.92 30.91 -25.93
N ASP A 822 -32.62 32.15 -26.33
CA ASP A 822 -31.81 32.43 -27.54
C ASP A 822 -30.36 31.97 -27.39
N VAL A 823 -29.81 32.09 -26.17
CA VAL A 823 -28.45 31.61 -25.83
C VAL A 823 -28.42 30.09 -25.82
N LEU A 824 -29.46 29.46 -25.24
CA LEU A 824 -29.59 28.00 -25.24
C LEU A 824 -29.70 27.44 -26.66
N LYS A 825 -30.45 28.11 -27.54
CA LYS A 825 -30.58 27.72 -28.95
C LYS A 825 -29.21 27.68 -29.65
N GLN A 826 -28.42 28.74 -29.50
CA GLN A 826 -27.09 28.84 -30.09
C GLN A 826 -26.12 27.81 -29.48
N ALA A 827 -26.25 27.52 -28.18
CA ALA A 827 -25.43 26.50 -27.52
C ALA A 827 -25.72 25.10 -28.06
N VAL A 828 -27.01 24.75 -28.22
CA VAL A 828 -27.42 23.48 -28.85
C VAL A 828 -26.92 23.37 -30.29
N GLU A 829 -27.00 24.46 -31.06
CA GLU A 829 -26.47 24.53 -32.42
C GLU A 829 -24.97 24.22 -32.47
N ALA A 830 -24.18 24.83 -31.58
CA ALA A 830 -22.74 24.60 -31.52
C ALA A 830 -22.38 23.14 -31.13
N VAL A 831 -23.09 22.56 -30.16
CA VAL A 831 -22.90 21.17 -29.73
C VAL A 831 -23.24 20.19 -30.86
N LEU A 832 -24.33 20.44 -31.61
CA LEU A 832 -24.71 19.63 -32.77
C LEU A 832 -23.68 19.73 -33.90
N ALA A 833 -23.19 20.94 -34.19
CA ALA A 833 -22.15 21.14 -35.20
C ALA A 833 -20.84 20.44 -34.82
N HIS A 834 -20.51 20.46 -33.53
CA HIS A 834 -19.31 19.84 -33.00
C HIS A 834 -19.42 18.31 -32.98
N HIS A 835 -20.44 17.70 -32.39
CA HIS A 835 -20.49 16.24 -32.27
C HIS A 835 -21.14 15.56 -33.48
N ASP A 836 -20.31 14.99 -34.36
CA ASP A 836 -20.76 14.43 -35.66
C ASP A 836 -21.80 13.31 -35.50
N ALA A 837 -21.72 12.52 -34.42
CA ALA A 837 -22.66 11.44 -34.13
C ALA A 837 -24.11 11.95 -33.95
N LEU A 838 -24.29 13.14 -33.36
CA LEU A 838 -25.62 13.72 -33.15
C LEU A 838 -26.34 14.11 -34.46
N ARG A 839 -25.57 14.16 -35.56
CA ARG A 839 -26.03 14.46 -36.93
C ARG A 839 -26.08 13.20 -37.82
N MET A 840 -25.93 12.01 -37.23
CA MET A 840 -26.08 10.77 -37.96
C MET A 840 -27.54 10.54 -38.36
N ARG A 841 -27.69 9.97 -39.55
CA ARG A 841 -28.93 9.47 -40.12
C ARG A 841 -28.72 8.01 -40.48
N PHE A 842 -29.76 7.22 -40.38
CA PHE A 842 -29.79 5.83 -40.75
C PHE A 842 -30.84 5.68 -41.84
N VAL A 843 -30.39 5.31 -43.04
CA VAL A 843 -31.27 5.16 -44.20
C VAL A 843 -31.26 3.69 -44.59
N HIS A 844 -32.45 3.14 -44.82
CA HIS A 844 -32.60 1.80 -45.36
C HIS A 844 -32.35 1.84 -46.88
N GLN A 845 -31.28 1.20 -47.35
CA GLN A 845 -30.92 1.14 -48.78
C GLN A 845 -30.72 -0.32 -49.22
N GLY A 846 -31.45 -0.75 -50.25
CA GLY A 846 -31.42 -2.15 -50.70
C GLY A 846 -31.91 -3.10 -49.61
N ASP A 847 -31.07 -4.08 -49.25
CA ASP A 847 -31.39 -5.14 -48.28
C ASP A 847 -30.95 -4.80 -46.83
N GLY A 848 -30.52 -3.56 -46.52
CA GLY A 848 -30.07 -3.23 -45.17
C GLY A 848 -29.98 -1.73 -44.84
N TRP A 849 -29.64 -1.46 -43.57
CA TRP A 849 -29.46 -0.11 -43.04
C TRP A 849 -28.04 0.39 -43.24
N GLN A 850 -27.89 1.68 -43.56
CA GLN A 850 -26.59 2.36 -43.65
C GLN A 850 -26.60 3.62 -42.80
N GLN A 851 -25.51 3.87 -42.06
CA GLN A 851 -25.33 5.15 -41.37
C GLN A 851 -24.66 6.17 -42.29
N THR A 852 -25.15 7.41 -42.22
CA THR A 852 -24.62 8.57 -42.92
C THR A 852 -24.48 9.72 -41.94
N HIS A 853 -23.31 10.35 -41.91
CA HIS A 853 -23.09 11.56 -41.15
C HIS A 853 -23.57 12.75 -41.99
N GLY A 854 -24.56 13.49 -41.51
CA GLY A 854 -25.13 14.64 -42.20
C GLY A 854 -24.18 15.83 -42.25
N ALA A 855 -24.59 16.93 -42.89
CA ALA A 855 -23.97 18.25 -42.71
C ALA A 855 -24.54 18.94 -41.45
N VAL A 856 -24.06 20.14 -41.11
CA VAL A 856 -24.72 20.98 -40.12
C VAL A 856 -26.01 21.50 -40.74
N GLY A 857 -27.15 21.24 -40.13
CA GLY A 857 -28.46 21.66 -40.64
C GLY A 857 -28.91 22.99 -40.02
N ASP A 858 -29.78 23.71 -40.73
CA ASP A 858 -30.29 25.03 -40.29
C ASP A 858 -31.34 24.94 -39.15
N ALA A 859 -31.93 23.76 -38.93
CA ALA A 859 -33.00 23.56 -37.96
C ALA A 859 -32.46 23.06 -36.62
N ILE A 860 -32.56 23.90 -35.58
CA ILE A 860 -32.15 23.56 -34.21
C ILE A 860 -33.31 22.90 -33.48
N PRO A 861 -33.13 21.69 -32.92
CA PRO A 861 -34.21 20.91 -32.32
C PRO A 861 -34.53 21.38 -30.88
N LEU A 862 -34.75 22.68 -30.68
CA LEU A 862 -35.11 23.29 -29.39
C LEU A 862 -36.57 23.79 -29.41
N SER A 863 -37.36 23.30 -28.46
CA SER A 863 -38.73 23.74 -28.21
C SER A 863 -38.81 24.56 -26.92
N LEU A 864 -39.50 25.69 -26.94
CA LEU A 864 -39.79 26.49 -25.74
C LEU A 864 -41.26 26.30 -25.36
N MET A 865 -41.51 25.90 -24.11
CA MET A 865 -42.85 25.67 -23.59
C MET A 865 -43.07 26.46 -22.31
N ASP A 866 -43.94 27.46 -22.36
CA ASP A 866 -44.32 28.24 -21.18
C ASP A 866 -45.62 27.69 -20.58
N VAL A 867 -45.48 27.08 -19.39
CA VAL A 867 -46.59 26.55 -18.60
C VAL A 867 -46.74 27.29 -17.27
N SER A 868 -46.09 28.44 -17.13
CA SER A 868 -46.05 29.22 -15.88
C SER A 868 -47.42 29.72 -15.42
N THR A 869 -48.40 29.81 -16.33
CA THR A 869 -49.77 30.23 -16.04
C THR A 869 -50.69 29.10 -15.58
N LEU A 870 -50.23 27.84 -15.68
CA LEU A 870 -50.99 26.65 -15.27
C LEU A 870 -50.80 26.34 -13.78
N SER A 871 -51.73 25.61 -13.16
CA SER A 871 -51.53 25.09 -11.81
C SER A 871 -50.41 24.03 -11.78
N VAL A 872 -49.82 23.77 -10.60
CA VAL A 872 -48.72 22.79 -10.45
C VAL A 872 -49.06 21.42 -11.05
N THR A 873 -50.29 20.92 -10.81
CA THR A 873 -50.74 19.64 -11.36
C THR A 873 -50.91 19.68 -12.88
N GLU A 874 -51.40 20.79 -13.43
CA GLU A 874 -51.52 20.99 -14.88
C GLU A 874 -50.15 21.18 -15.55
N GLN A 875 -49.18 21.81 -14.87
CA GLN A 875 -47.79 21.91 -15.32
C GLN A 875 -47.15 20.52 -15.43
N ASP A 876 -47.28 19.69 -14.40
CA ASP A 876 -46.74 18.33 -14.40
C ASP A 876 -47.39 17.47 -15.49
N GLN A 877 -48.70 17.64 -15.72
CA GLN A 877 -49.39 16.96 -16.81
C GLN A 877 -48.93 17.45 -18.18
N ALA A 878 -48.78 18.75 -18.38
CA ALA A 878 -48.30 19.34 -19.63
C ALA A 878 -46.86 18.89 -19.95
N MET A 879 -45.97 18.86 -18.94
CA MET A 879 -44.61 18.33 -19.10
C MET A 879 -44.61 16.86 -19.50
N ARG A 880 -45.44 16.01 -18.87
CA ARG A 880 -45.55 14.58 -19.23
C ARG A 880 -46.07 14.37 -20.65
N THR A 881 -47.07 15.15 -21.08
CA THR A 881 -47.60 15.08 -22.45
C THR A 881 -46.53 15.53 -23.45
N ALA A 882 -45.87 16.66 -23.21
CA ALA A 882 -44.81 17.16 -24.08
C ALA A 882 -43.61 16.21 -24.14
N GLU A 883 -43.20 15.62 -23.02
CA GLU A 883 -42.16 14.60 -22.97
C GLU A 883 -42.55 13.42 -23.87
N ALA A 884 -43.74 12.84 -23.72
CA ALA A 884 -44.19 11.73 -24.55
C ALA A 884 -44.17 12.06 -26.05
N ASP A 885 -44.65 13.24 -26.44
CA ASP A 885 -44.65 13.69 -27.84
C ASP A 885 -43.22 13.88 -28.38
N LEU A 886 -42.34 14.49 -27.59
CA LEU A 886 -40.96 14.74 -27.98
C LEU A 886 -40.14 13.45 -28.08
N GLN A 887 -40.40 12.48 -27.20
CA GLN A 887 -39.75 11.18 -27.22
C GLN A 887 -40.10 10.37 -28.48
N ALA A 888 -41.33 10.51 -28.98
CA ALA A 888 -41.75 9.86 -30.22
C ALA A 888 -41.29 10.58 -31.51
N SER A 889 -40.71 11.79 -31.40
CA SER A 889 -40.43 12.68 -32.53
C SER A 889 -39.10 12.52 -33.28
N PRO A 890 -38.02 11.86 -32.78
CA PRO A 890 -36.80 11.65 -33.56
C PRO A 890 -37.07 10.81 -34.82
N ASP A 891 -36.41 11.14 -35.94
CA ASP A 891 -36.52 10.36 -37.19
C ASP A 891 -35.13 9.85 -37.60
N LEU A 892 -34.98 8.53 -37.77
CA LEU A 892 -33.74 7.88 -38.15
C LEU A 892 -33.25 8.32 -39.53
N SER A 893 -34.15 8.47 -40.50
CA SER A 893 -33.81 8.80 -41.88
C SER A 893 -33.56 10.30 -42.06
N GLU A 894 -34.37 11.14 -41.43
CA GLU A 894 -34.31 12.59 -41.62
C GLU A 894 -33.39 13.30 -40.61
N GLY A 895 -33.28 12.81 -39.38
CA GLY A 895 -32.56 13.47 -38.28
C GLY A 895 -33.02 14.92 -38.01
N PRO A 896 -32.32 15.69 -37.16
CA PRO A 896 -31.33 15.22 -36.20
C PRO A 896 -31.98 14.32 -35.13
N LEU A 897 -31.18 13.43 -34.54
CA LEU A 897 -31.62 12.45 -33.54
C LEU A 897 -31.59 12.98 -32.10
N VAL A 898 -31.78 14.29 -31.98
CA VAL A 898 -31.73 15.04 -30.72
C VAL A 898 -33.00 15.89 -30.63
N ARG A 899 -33.59 16.00 -29.44
CA ARG A 899 -34.64 16.96 -29.10
C ARG A 899 -34.30 17.62 -27.78
N VAL A 900 -34.53 18.91 -27.69
CA VAL A 900 -34.32 19.70 -26.48
C VAL A 900 -35.59 20.50 -26.21
N ALA A 901 -36.07 20.51 -24.97
CA ALA A 901 -37.23 21.29 -24.58
C ALA A 901 -36.99 22.04 -23.26
N LEU A 902 -37.21 23.36 -23.30
CA LEU A 902 -37.14 24.23 -22.13
C LEU A 902 -38.55 24.53 -21.63
N PHE A 903 -38.85 24.11 -20.40
CA PHE A 903 -40.12 24.33 -19.73
C PHE A 903 -40.02 25.50 -18.74
N ARG A 904 -40.80 26.55 -18.98
CA ARG A 904 -40.94 27.68 -18.05
C ARG A 904 -42.05 27.37 -17.05
N LEU A 905 -41.71 27.23 -15.76
CA LEU A 905 -42.65 26.86 -14.69
C LEU A 905 -43.10 28.06 -13.84
N GLY A 906 -42.48 29.23 -14.04
CA GLY A 906 -42.81 30.48 -13.35
C GLY A 906 -42.11 30.66 -12.00
N PRO A 907 -42.29 31.78 -11.30
CA PRO A 907 -41.42 32.20 -10.20
C PRO A 907 -41.46 31.31 -8.94
N LYS A 908 -42.38 30.36 -8.87
CA LYS A 908 -42.55 29.47 -7.71
C LYS A 908 -41.84 28.11 -7.87
N ARG A 909 -41.33 27.79 -9.07
CA ARG A 909 -40.64 26.52 -9.38
C ARG A 909 -39.45 26.82 -10.30
N ALA A 910 -38.36 26.08 -10.14
CA ALA A 910 -37.25 26.16 -11.08
C ALA A 910 -37.70 25.66 -12.46
N ASP A 911 -37.26 26.34 -13.52
CA ASP A 911 -37.46 25.88 -14.89
C ASP A 911 -36.73 24.56 -15.13
N ARG A 912 -37.22 23.76 -16.08
CA ARG A 912 -36.66 22.44 -16.38
C ARG A 912 -36.26 22.33 -17.84
N LEU A 913 -35.14 21.67 -18.08
CA LEU A 913 -34.65 21.32 -19.41
C LEU A 913 -34.75 19.82 -19.61
N LEU A 914 -35.37 19.41 -20.71
CA LEU A 914 -35.41 18.04 -21.18
C LEU A 914 -34.51 17.90 -22.40
N ILE A 915 -33.55 16.97 -22.35
CA ILE A 915 -32.69 16.62 -23.48
C ILE A 915 -32.97 15.16 -23.82
N ILE A 916 -33.30 14.89 -25.07
CA ILE A 916 -33.60 13.56 -25.60
C ILE A 916 -32.63 13.31 -26.75
N VAL A 917 -31.95 12.17 -26.73
CA VAL A 917 -31.05 11.75 -27.79
C VAL A 917 -31.33 10.29 -28.11
N HIS A 918 -31.44 9.96 -29.39
CA HIS A 918 -31.63 8.58 -29.81
C HIS A 918 -30.42 7.73 -29.43
N HIS A 919 -30.65 6.53 -28.88
CA HIS A 919 -29.57 5.71 -28.32
C HIS A 919 -28.55 5.26 -29.38
N LEU A 920 -28.93 5.18 -30.67
CA LEU A 920 -28.00 4.88 -31.78
C LEU A 920 -26.82 5.85 -31.91
N VAL A 921 -26.92 7.04 -31.31
CA VAL A 921 -25.90 8.10 -31.43
C VAL A 921 -25.31 8.52 -30.08
N ILE A 922 -25.72 7.88 -28.98
CA ILE A 922 -25.27 8.24 -27.64
C ILE A 922 -25.15 7.01 -26.72
N ASP A 923 -24.20 7.09 -25.79
CA ASP A 923 -24.03 6.13 -24.68
C ASP A 923 -23.81 6.88 -23.36
N GLY A 924 -23.74 6.14 -22.25
CA GLY A 924 -23.57 6.73 -20.91
C GLY A 924 -22.30 7.58 -20.77
N VAL A 925 -21.21 7.23 -21.46
CA VAL A 925 -19.97 8.03 -21.47
C VAL A 925 -20.16 9.32 -22.28
N SER A 926 -20.87 9.25 -23.41
CA SER A 926 -21.11 10.37 -24.32
C SER A 926 -21.96 11.48 -23.69
N TRP A 927 -22.92 11.13 -22.82
CA TRP A 927 -23.74 12.13 -22.13
C TRP A 927 -22.94 13.11 -21.29
N ARG A 928 -21.87 12.64 -20.63
CA ARG A 928 -20.97 13.55 -19.91
C ARG A 928 -20.41 14.60 -20.86
N LEU A 929 -19.92 14.18 -22.03
CA LEU A 929 -19.32 15.06 -23.02
C LEU A 929 -20.34 16.07 -23.58
N VAL A 930 -21.56 15.62 -23.87
CA VAL A 930 -22.63 16.47 -24.41
C VAL A 930 -23.07 17.51 -23.38
N LEU A 931 -23.24 17.13 -22.10
CA LEU A 931 -23.64 18.06 -21.04
C LEU A 931 -22.52 19.07 -20.71
N GLU A 932 -21.26 18.62 -20.67
CA GLU A 932 -20.08 19.46 -20.48
C GLU A 932 -19.97 20.52 -21.59
N ASP A 933 -20.07 20.10 -22.86
CA ASP A 933 -19.95 21.01 -24.00
C ASP A 933 -21.18 21.94 -24.15
N LEU A 934 -22.38 21.49 -23.79
CA LEU A 934 -23.58 22.33 -23.76
C LEU A 934 -23.47 23.43 -22.71
N THR A 935 -22.96 23.09 -21.51
CA THR A 935 -22.71 24.06 -20.43
C THR A 935 -21.68 25.09 -20.87
N SER A 936 -20.57 24.63 -21.46
CA SER A 936 -19.50 25.50 -21.95
C SER A 936 -19.99 26.45 -23.06
N ALA A 937 -20.68 25.93 -24.07
CA ALA A 937 -21.22 26.76 -25.16
C ALA A 937 -22.22 27.80 -24.64
N TYR A 938 -23.11 27.41 -23.72
CA TYR A 938 -24.09 28.32 -23.13
C TYR A 938 -23.43 29.51 -22.41
N HIS A 939 -22.39 29.25 -21.61
CA HIS A 939 -21.67 30.29 -20.90
C HIS A 939 -20.91 31.24 -21.86
N GLN A 940 -20.20 30.70 -22.85
CA GLN A 940 -19.45 31.51 -23.83
C GLN A 940 -20.39 32.45 -24.61
N ILE A 941 -21.52 31.94 -25.12
CA ILE A 941 -22.50 32.76 -25.84
C ILE A 941 -23.14 33.79 -24.89
N GLY A 942 -23.44 33.41 -23.65
CA GLY A 942 -23.99 34.31 -22.64
C GLY A 942 -23.07 35.51 -22.32
N GLN A 943 -21.77 35.35 -22.51
CA GLN A 943 -20.74 36.37 -22.33
C GLN A 943 -20.45 37.18 -23.61
N GLY A 944 -21.01 36.77 -24.76
CA GLY A 944 -20.79 37.41 -26.06
C GLY A 944 -19.56 36.89 -26.82
N ASP A 945 -18.98 35.78 -26.38
CA ASP A 945 -17.79 35.17 -26.98
C ASP A 945 -18.14 34.24 -28.15
N THR A 946 -17.13 33.95 -28.99
CA THR A 946 -17.25 32.96 -30.06
C THR A 946 -17.11 31.55 -29.48
N VAL A 947 -18.06 30.65 -29.78
CA VAL A 947 -18.04 29.29 -29.24
C VAL A 947 -16.81 28.51 -29.70
N THR A 948 -15.99 28.12 -28.73
CA THR A 948 -14.83 27.25 -28.93
C THR A 948 -14.97 26.05 -28.00
N LEU A 949 -15.35 24.90 -28.58
CA LEU A 949 -15.44 23.62 -27.88
C LEU A 949 -14.12 22.85 -27.95
N LEU A 950 -13.89 21.98 -26.98
CA LEU A 950 -12.69 21.13 -26.91
C LEU A 950 -12.61 20.22 -28.15
N PRO A 951 -11.43 20.05 -28.80
CA PRO A 951 -11.33 19.33 -30.06
C PRO A 951 -11.91 17.92 -30.02
N LYS A 952 -12.56 17.49 -31.11
CA LYS A 952 -13.02 16.12 -31.29
C LYS A 952 -11.83 15.16 -31.39
N THR A 953 -12.01 13.97 -30.86
CA THR A 953 -11.11 12.82 -31.07
C THR A 953 -11.53 12.03 -32.32
N THR A 954 -11.10 10.78 -32.47
CA THR A 954 -11.39 9.96 -33.66
C THR A 954 -12.90 9.93 -33.92
N SER A 955 -13.33 10.40 -35.09
CA SER A 955 -14.76 10.42 -35.44
C SER A 955 -15.39 9.02 -35.38
N PHE A 956 -16.67 8.96 -35.03
CA PHE A 956 -17.42 7.70 -35.01
C PHE A 956 -17.40 7.00 -36.38
N ARG A 957 -17.42 7.78 -37.46
CA ARG A 957 -17.19 7.30 -38.84
C ARG A 957 -15.86 6.56 -38.99
N HIS A 958 -14.75 7.17 -38.55
CA HIS A 958 -13.44 6.54 -38.65
C HIS A 958 -13.40 5.25 -37.84
N TRP A 959 -13.93 5.28 -36.60
CA TRP A 959 -14.04 4.12 -35.74
C TRP A 959 -14.78 2.95 -36.42
N ALA A 960 -15.93 3.23 -37.01
CA ALA A 960 -16.73 2.23 -37.72
C ALA A 960 -15.95 1.57 -38.88
N HIS A 961 -15.21 2.36 -39.67
CA HIS A 961 -14.35 1.82 -40.73
C HIS A 961 -13.18 0.98 -40.20
N ARG A 962 -12.54 1.40 -39.09
CA ARG A 962 -11.45 0.64 -38.47
C ARG A 962 -11.95 -0.68 -37.90
N LEU A 963 -13.11 -0.72 -37.25
CA LEU A 963 -13.74 -1.97 -36.82
C LEU A 963 -14.03 -2.91 -38.00
N ASN A 964 -14.49 -2.37 -39.13
CA ASN A 964 -14.74 -3.18 -40.32
C ASN A 964 -13.44 -3.77 -40.91
N THR A 965 -12.33 -3.03 -40.86
CA THR A 965 -11.02 -3.57 -41.25
C THR A 965 -10.53 -4.61 -40.24
N TYR A 966 -10.71 -4.34 -38.95
CA TYR A 966 -10.31 -5.22 -37.87
C TYR A 966 -11.03 -6.57 -37.91
N ALA A 967 -12.29 -6.59 -38.35
CA ALA A 967 -13.08 -7.80 -38.56
C ALA A 967 -12.43 -8.83 -39.48
N GLN A 968 -11.54 -8.39 -40.38
CA GLN A 968 -10.83 -9.24 -41.34
C GLN A 968 -9.38 -9.53 -40.94
N SER A 969 -8.96 -9.12 -39.73
CA SER A 969 -7.58 -9.28 -39.25
C SER A 969 -7.28 -10.70 -38.75
N GLU A 970 -5.99 -11.06 -38.71
CA GLU A 970 -5.54 -12.33 -38.13
C GLU A 970 -5.88 -12.44 -36.63
N VAL A 971 -5.96 -11.31 -35.91
CA VAL A 971 -6.37 -11.26 -34.50
C VAL A 971 -7.80 -11.74 -34.33
N MET A 972 -8.73 -11.26 -35.18
CA MET A 972 -10.12 -11.73 -35.17
C MET A 972 -10.26 -13.18 -35.64
N ALA A 973 -9.41 -13.62 -36.58
CA ALA A 973 -9.36 -15.02 -36.98
C ALA A 973 -8.98 -15.94 -35.81
N ALA A 974 -8.07 -15.51 -34.93
CA ALA A 974 -7.65 -16.27 -33.75
C ALA A 974 -8.72 -16.36 -32.65
N GLU A 975 -9.60 -15.37 -32.52
CA GLU A 975 -10.70 -15.39 -31.55
C GLU A 975 -11.91 -16.23 -32.00
N ARG A 976 -12.02 -16.51 -33.30
CA ARG A 976 -13.20 -17.13 -33.90
C ARG A 976 -13.60 -18.44 -33.22
N ASP A 977 -12.63 -19.30 -32.94
CA ASP A 977 -12.90 -20.63 -32.39
C ASP A 977 -13.46 -20.55 -30.96
N TYR A 978 -13.07 -19.53 -30.19
CA TYR A 978 -13.66 -19.25 -28.87
C TYR A 978 -15.15 -18.91 -28.99
N TRP A 979 -15.49 -17.95 -29.85
CA TRP A 979 -16.88 -17.50 -30.02
C TRP A 979 -17.78 -18.56 -30.70
N LEU A 980 -17.20 -19.42 -31.54
CA LEU A 980 -17.89 -20.53 -32.19
C LEU A 980 -17.99 -21.81 -31.33
N SER A 981 -17.39 -21.85 -30.14
CA SER A 981 -17.52 -23.00 -29.22
C SER A 981 -18.92 -23.09 -28.59
N PRO A 982 -19.70 -24.17 -28.80
CA PRO A 982 -21.06 -24.28 -28.29
C PRO A 982 -21.07 -24.31 -26.75
N PRO A 983 -22.17 -23.87 -26.09
CA PRO A 983 -22.33 -24.13 -24.67
C PRO A 983 -22.31 -25.66 -24.43
N PRO A 984 -21.68 -26.13 -23.34
CA PRO A 984 -21.51 -27.55 -23.06
C PRO A 984 -22.84 -28.29 -22.80
N GLU A 985 -23.88 -27.57 -22.35
CA GLU A 985 -25.20 -28.12 -22.05
C GLU A 985 -26.32 -27.27 -22.69
N PRO A 986 -27.51 -27.86 -22.95
CA PRO A 986 -28.67 -27.12 -23.44
C PRO A 986 -29.09 -26.04 -22.43
N ILE A 987 -29.31 -24.82 -22.90
CA ILE A 987 -29.73 -23.71 -22.04
C ILE A 987 -31.21 -23.85 -21.74
N CYS A 988 -31.55 -23.99 -20.45
CA CYS A 988 -32.94 -24.02 -20.01
C CYS A 988 -33.54 -22.59 -20.01
N PRO A 989 -34.78 -22.42 -20.48
CA PRO A 989 -35.49 -21.16 -20.36
C PRO A 989 -35.75 -20.81 -18.89
N LEU A 990 -35.70 -19.53 -18.55
CA LEU A 990 -36.04 -19.01 -17.24
C LEU A 990 -37.51 -19.29 -16.89
N PRO A 991 -37.81 -19.64 -15.63
CA PRO A 991 -39.18 -19.75 -15.14
C PRO A 991 -39.92 -18.42 -15.27
N VAL A 992 -41.21 -18.45 -15.61
CA VAL A 992 -42.10 -17.28 -15.57
C VAL A 992 -43.31 -17.62 -14.70
N ASP A 993 -43.81 -16.65 -13.92
CA ASP A 993 -44.97 -16.86 -13.06
C ASP A 993 -46.25 -16.98 -13.87
N HIS A 994 -46.28 -16.37 -15.05
CA HIS A 994 -47.40 -16.41 -15.98
C HIS A 994 -46.95 -16.93 -17.36
N PRO A 995 -46.88 -18.27 -17.57
CA PRO A 995 -46.45 -18.87 -18.83
C PRO A 995 -47.32 -18.50 -20.05
N ALA A 996 -48.62 -18.32 -19.85
CA ALA A 996 -49.52 -17.80 -20.90
C ALA A 996 -49.20 -16.34 -21.26
N GLY A 997 -48.54 -15.62 -20.36
CA GLY A 997 -48.10 -14.25 -20.54
C GLY A 997 -46.90 -14.11 -21.48
N ARG A 998 -46.13 -15.17 -21.78
CA ARG A 998 -44.80 -15.10 -22.45
C ARG A 998 -44.78 -14.32 -23.79
N GLY A 999 -45.89 -14.31 -24.52
CA GLY A 999 -46.08 -13.49 -25.72
C GLY A 999 -46.23 -11.97 -25.47
N HIS A 1000 -46.28 -11.55 -24.21
CA HIS A 1000 -46.49 -10.18 -23.77
C HIS A 1000 -45.26 -9.61 -23.02
N ASN A 1001 -44.04 -10.09 -23.30
CA ASN A 1001 -42.80 -9.43 -22.86
C ASN A 1001 -42.63 -8.10 -23.61
N THR A 1002 -43.50 -7.14 -23.33
CA THR A 1002 -43.56 -5.85 -24.03
C THR A 1002 -42.82 -4.78 -23.24
N VAL A 1003 -42.49 -3.69 -23.90
CA VAL A 1003 -41.95 -2.51 -23.22
C VAL A 1003 -42.96 -1.97 -22.21
N ASN A 1004 -44.25 -1.95 -22.55
CA ASN A 1004 -45.31 -1.42 -21.69
C ASN A 1004 -45.51 -2.21 -20.38
N SER A 1005 -45.12 -3.47 -20.34
CA SER A 1005 -45.20 -4.28 -19.13
C SER A 1005 -43.97 -4.13 -18.24
N VAL A 1006 -43.04 -3.21 -18.54
CA VAL A 1006 -41.82 -3.07 -17.74
C VAL A 1006 -42.13 -2.55 -16.33
N ALA A 1007 -41.71 -3.32 -15.33
CA ALA A 1007 -41.60 -2.90 -13.94
C ALA A 1007 -40.13 -2.94 -13.52
N SER A 1008 -39.78 -2.10 -12.54
CA SER A 1008 -38.41 -2.01 -12.01
C SER A 1008 -38.39 -2.13 -10.49
N LEU A 1009 -37.37 -2.79 -9.97
CA LEU A 1009 -37.11 -2.95 -8.55
C LEU A 1009 -35.65 -2.59 -8.25
N ILE A 1010 -35.44 -1.66 -7.31
CA ILE A 1010 -34.09 -1.24 -6.89
C ILE A 1010 -33.77 -1.83 -5.51
N ARG A 1011 -32.52 -2.26 -5.33
CA ARG A 1011 -31.94 -2.64 -4.05
C ARG A 1011 -30.62 -1.91 -3.83
N HIS A 1012 -30.35 -1.57 -2.58
CA HIS A 1012 -29.15 -0.83 -2.19
C HIS A 1012 -28.27 -1.71 -1.30
N LEU A 1013 -26.96 -1.64 -1.52
CA LEU A 1013 -25.95 -2.15 -0.61
C LEU A 1013 -25.54 -1.03 0.36
N SER A 1014 -25.23 -1.35 1.62
CA SER A 1014 -24.81 -0.35 2.61
C SER A 1014 -23.52 0.36 2.16
N THR A 1015 -23.24 1.56 2.67
CA THR A 1015 -21.98 2.27 2.35
C THR A 1015 -20.75 1.50 2.81
N GLN A 1016 -20.83 0.82 3.96
CA GLN A 1016 -19.77 -0.03 4.49
C GLN A 1016 -19.53 -1.26 3.60
N ASP A 1017 -20.57 -2.00 3.23
CA ASP A 1017 -20.45 -3.18 2.38
C ASP A 1017 -20.05 -2.78 0.95
N THR A 1018 -20.50 -1.63 0.46
CA THR A 1018 -20.08 -1.07 -0.83
C THR A 1018 -18.59 -0.71 -0.80
N ARG A 1019 -18.10 -0.09 0.28
CA ARG A 1019 -16.66 0.15 0.48
C ARG A 1019 -15.90 -1.18 0.51
N ALA A 1020 -16.36 -2.16 1.27
CA ALA A 1020 -15.74 -3.48 1.35
C ALA A 1020 -15.71 -4.19 -0.01
N LEU A 1021 -16.80 -4.15 -0.77
CA LEU A 1021 -16.88 -4.67 -2.14
C LEU A 1021 -15.85 -4.01 -3.07
N LEU A 1022 -15.56 -2.71 -2.88
CA LEU A 1022 -14.63 -1.95 -3.70
C LEU A 1022 -13.17 -2.05 -3.25
N GLN A 1023 -12.91 -2.19 -1.95
CA GLN A 1023 -11.58 -2.07 -1.35
C GLN A 1023 -11.04 -3.39 -0.80
N ASP A 1024 -11.88 -4.20 -0.16
CA ASP A 1024 -11.45 -5.39 0.58
C ASP A 1024 -11.57 -6.66 -0.29
N VAL A 1025 -12.70 -6.80 -1.01
CA VAL A 1025 -12.99 -7.98 -1.85
C VAL A 1025 -11.95 -8.23 -2.97
N PRO A 1026 -11.43 -7.19 -3.68
CA PRO A 1026 -10.41 -7.40 -4.70
C PRO A 1026 -9.15 -8.11 -4.15
N ALA A 1027 -8.80 -7.87 -2.89
CA ALA A 1027 -7.59 -8.42 -2.28
C ALA A 1027 -7.69 -9.92 -1.94
N ALA A 1028 -8.90 -10.46 -1.77
CA ALA A 1028 -9.09 -11.86 -1.36
C ALA A 1028 -8.82 -12.86 -2.49
N TYR A 1029 -9.22 -12.53 -3.72
CA TYR A 1029 -9.14 -13.45 -4.87
C TYR A 1029 -8.66 -12.74 -6.15
N ASN A 1030 -8.02 -11.57 -6.07
CA ASN A 1030 -7.67 -10.74 -7.23
C ASN A 1030 -8.86 -10.48 -8.18
N THR A 1031 -10.01 -10.18 -7.59
CA THR A 1031 -11.28 -10.03 -8.31
C THR A 1031 -11.49 -8.61 -8.81
N ARG A 1032 -12.24 -8.49 -9.90
CA ARG A 1032 -12.90 -7.26 -10.36
C ARG A 1032 -14.34 -7.29 -9.87
N ILE A 1033 -14.98 -6.13 -9.78
CA ILE A 1033 -16.36 -6.03 -9.29
C ILE A 1033 -17.34 -6.91 -10.10
N ASN A 1034 -17.20 -7.00 -11.42
CA ASN A 1034 -18.02 -7.88 -12.24
C ASN A 1034 -17.85 -9.36 -11.90
N ASP A 1035 -16.68 -9.79 -11.43
CA ASP A 1035 -16.45 -11.18 -11.01
C ASP A 1035 -17.37 -11.50 -9.82
N VAL A 1036 -17.51 -10.56 -8.87
CA VAL A 1036 -18.32 -10.70 -7.66
C VAL A 1036 -19.81 -10.57 -7.97
N LEU A 1037 -20.20 -9.54 -8.74
CA LEU A 1037 -21.61 -9.29 -9.08
C LEU A 1037 -22.18 -10.42 -9.94
N LEU A 1038 -21.43 -10.92 -10.93
CA LEU A 1038 -21.89 -12.04 -11.74
C LEU A 1038 -21.88 -13.36 -10.95
N THR A 1039 -20.99 -13.54 -9.97
CA THR A 1039 -21.07 -14.69 -9.05
C THR A 1039 -22.37 -14.66 -8.25
N ALA A 1040 -22.70 -13.51 -7.65
CA ALA A 1040 -23.95 -13.34 -6.90
C ALA A 1040 -25.19 -13.56 -7.79
N LEU A 1041 -25.14 -13.09 -9.05
CA LEU A 1041 -26.21 -13.30 -10.02
C LEU A 1041 -26.40 -14.77 -10.35
N VAL A 1042 -25.33 -15.47 -10.71
CA VAL A 1042 -25.41 -16.90 -11.08
C VAL A 1042 -25.88 -17.74 -9.89
N GLN A 1043 -25.38 -17.48 -8.67
CA GLN A 1043 -25.87 -18.16 -7.45
C GLN A 1043 -27.37 -17.96 -7.26
N SER A 1044 -27.86 -16.72 -7.38
CA SER A 1044 -29.27 -16.41 -7.19
C SER A 1044 -30.16 -17.03 -8.27
N MET A 1045 -29.67 -17.09 -9.50
CA MET A 1045 -30.37 -17.74 -10.61
C MET A 1045 -30.40 -19.25 -10.42
N THR A 1046 -29.29 -19.88 -10.03
CA THR A 1046 -29.24 -21.32 -9.74
C THR A 1046 -30.17 -21.70 -8.60
N GLU A 1047 -30.25 -20.89 -7.54
CA GLU A 1047 -31.23 -21.09 -6.46
C GLU A 1047 -32.68 -21.01 -6.95
N TRP A 1048 -32.97 -20.15 -7.93
CA TRP A 1048 -34.32 -19.95 -8.44
C TRP A 1048 -34.74 -20.97 -9.50
N THR A 1049 -33.86 -21.29 -10.44
CA THR A 1049 -34.16 -22.17 -11.59
C THR A 1049 -33.85 -23.64 -11.30
N GLY A 1050 -32.98 -23.92 -10.33
CA GLY A 1050 -32.40 -25.25 -10.10
C GLY A 1050 -31.32 -25.63 -11.12
N GLU A 1051 -31.02 -24.75 -12.08
CA GLU A 1051 -30.02 -25.00 -13.13
C GLU A 1051 -28.65 -24.43 -12.71
N PRO A 1052 -27.56 -25.19 -12.87
CA PRO A 1052 -26.23 -24.77 -12.42
C PRO A 1052 -25.58 -23.76 -13.36
N SER A 1053 -26.23 -23.40 -14.47
CA SER A 1053 -25.66 -22.54 -15.50
C SER A 1053 -26.66 -21.51 -16.00
N VAL A 1054 -26.14 -20.36 -16.42
CA VAL A 1054 -26.93 -19.21 -16.86
C VAL A 1054 -26.26 -18.60 -18.08
N LEU A 1055 -27.05 -18.34 -19.13
CA LEU A 1055 -26.62 -17.53 -20.26
C LEU A 1055 -27.03 -16.08 -20.01
N ILE A 1056 -26.05 -15.18 -20.06
CA ILE A 1056 -26.22 -13.76 -19.79
C ILE A 1056 -25.62 -12.97 -20.95
N ASP A 1057 -26.34 -12.00 -21.49
CA ASP A 1057 -25.74 -11.00 -22.36
C ASP A 1057 -25.08 -9.92 -21.49
N LEU A 1058 -23.75 -9.87 -21.54
CA LEU A 1058 -22.94 -8.94 -20.74
C LEU A 1058 -22.67 -7.67 -21.55
N GLU A 1059 -22.96 -6.52 -20.94
CA GLU A 1059 -22.66 -5.20 -21.50
C GLU A 1059 -21.29 -4.69 -21.05
N GLY A 1060 -20.54 -4.13 -22.00
CA GLY A 1060 -19.29 -3.41 -21.76
C GLY A 1060 -19.30 -2.04 -22.43
N HIS A 1061 -18.41 -1.14 -22.02
CA HIS A 1061 -18.37 0.23 -22.55
C HIS A 1061 -17.90 0.31 -24.02
N GLY A 1062 -17.20 -0.73 -24.52
CA GLY A 1062 -16.79 -0.87 -25.93
C GLY A 1062 -15.81 0.17 -26.47
N ARG A 1063 -15.12 0.87 -25.57
CA ARG A 1063 -14.04 1.84 -25.87
C ARG A 1063 -12.68 1.22 -25.55
N GLU A 1064 -12.45 0.02 -26.07
CA GLU A 1064 -11.20 -0.74 -25.85
C GLU A 1064 -10.06 -0.15 -26.69
N ALA A 1065 -8.84 -0.18 -26.16
CA ALA A 1065 -7.63 0.30 -26.85
C ALA A 1065 -7.16 -0.72 -27.90
N LEU A 1066 -7.94 -0.88 -28.96
CA LEU A 1066 -7.65 -1.85 -30.04
C LEU A 1066 -6.58 -1.38 -31.03
N PHE A 1067 -6.39 -0.06 -31.16
CA PHE A 1067 -5.52 0.54 -32.18
C PHE A 1067 -4.75 1.71 -31.59
N ASP A 1068 -3.45 1.82 -31.91
CA ASP A 1068 -2.57 2.91 -31.42
C ASP A 1068 -2.91 4.28 -32.03
N GLU A 1069 -3.60 4.29 -33.18
CA GLU A 1069 -4.02 5.47 -33.93
C GLU A 1069 -5.46 5.94 -33.63
N VAL A 1070 -6.21 5.21 -32.80
CA VAL A 1070 -7.60 5.54 -32.46
C VAL A 1070 -7.72 6.14 -31.07
N ASP A 1071 -8.50 7.21 -30.97
CA ASP A 1071 -8.85 7.88 -29.74
C ASP A 1071 -10.37 8.04 -29.63
N LEU A 1072 -10.98 7.31 -28.70
CA LEU A 1072 -12.42 7.39 -28.43
C LEU A 1072 -12.73 8.20 -27.19
N SER A 1073 -11.78 8.96 -26.64
CA SER A 1073 -11.91 9.55 -25.32
C SER A 1073 -12.85 10.77 -25.25
N ARG A 1074 -13.11 11.44 -26.39
CA ARG A 1074 -14.18 12.46 -26.54
C ARG A 1074 -15.15 12.17 -27.68
N THR A 1075 -15.13 10.97 -28.24
CA THR A 1075 -16.02 10.66 -29.36
C THR A 1075 -17.41 10.39 -28.83
N VAL A 1076 -18.38 11.22 -29.20
CA VAL A 1076 -19.81 10.94 -28.96
C VAL A 1076 -20.28 9.85 -29.93
N GLY A 1077 -21.06 8.90 -29.43
CA GLY A 1077 -21.58 7.77 -30.21
C GLY A 1077 -22.00 6.62 -29.31
N TRP A 1078 -22.56 5.57 -29.91
CA TRP A 1078 -22.92 4.35 -29.19
C TRP A 1078 -21.86 3.28 -29.36
N PHE A 1079 -21.07 3.04 -28.31
CA PHE A 1079 -19.93 2.13 -28.35
C PHE A 1079 -20.17 0.78 -27.67
N THR A 1080 -21.29 0.63 -26.95
CA THR A 1080 -21.58 -0.54 -26.11
C THR A 1080 -21.25 -1.86 -26.81
N THR A 1081 -20.47 -2.70 -26.14
CA THR A 1081 -20.29 -4.10 -26.56
C THR A 1081 -21.32 -4.96 -25.85
N LEU A 1082 -22.05 -5.77 -26.61
CA LEU A 1082 -22.99 -6.76 -26.09
C LEU A 1082 -22.56 -8.14 -26.57
N PHE A 1083 -22.32 -9.06 -25.64
CA PHE A 1083 -21.88 -10.40 -25.99
C PHE A 1083 -22.38 -11.45 -24.98
N PRO A 1084 -22.69 -12.66 -25.45
CA PRO A 1084 -23.19 -13.72 -24.59
C PRO A 1084 -22.04 -14.31 -23.76
N VAL A 1085 -22.31 -14.48 -22.47
CA VAL A 1085 -21.43 -15.15 -21.51
C VAL A 1085 -22.22 -16.29 -20.88
N TYR A 1086 -21.71 -17.50 -21.06
CA TYR A 1086 -22.25 -18.69 -20.41
C TYR A 1086 -21.45 -18.93 -19.12
N LEU A 1087 -22.09 -18.73 -17.97
CA LEU A 1087 -21.49 -18.94 -16.66
C LEU A 1087 -22.07 -20.18 -15.99
N THR A 1088 -21.21 -21.03 -15.43
CA THR A 1088 -21.61 -22.25 -14.73
C THR A 1088 -20.98 -22.35 -13.33
N LEU A 1089 -21.78 -22.87 -12.38
CA LEU A 1089 -21.39 -23.20 -11.02
C LEU A 1089 -21.62 -24.69 -10.69
N ALA A 1090 -21.71 -25.56 -11.70
CA ALA A 1090 -21.95 -26.99 -11.49
C ALA A 1090 -20.87 -27.62 -10.60
N SER A 1091 -21.28 -28.32 -9.53
CA SER A 1091 -20.41 -29.05 -8.59
C SER A 1091 -19.49 -28.20 -7.71
N ILE A 1092 -19.95 -27.01 -7.30
CA ILE A 1092 -19.24 -26.11 -6.41
C ILE A 1092 -19.83 -26.17 -5.00
N GLU A 1093 -18.98 -26.46 -3.99
CA GLU A 1093 -19.40 -26.69 -2.61
C GLU A 1093 -19.12 -25.48 -1.70
N SER A 1094 -18.23 -24.56 -2.10
CA SER A 1094 -17.83 -23.40 -1.30
C SER A 1094 -18.01 -22.04 -2.00
N VAL A 1095 -18.19 -20.98 -1.21
CA VAL A 1095 -18.33 -19.60 -1.68
C VAL A 1095 -17.09 -19.13 -2.45
N GLY A 1096 -15.90 -19.50 -1.97
CA GLY A 1096 -14.63 -19.17 -2.64
C GLY A 1096 -14.48 -19.85 -4.00
N GLU A 1097 -14.83 -21.14 -4.12
CA GLU A 1097 -14.80 -21.85 -5.40
C GLU A 1097 -15.77 -21.26 -6.44
N ALA A 1098 -16.95 -20.79 -5.99
CA ALA A 1098 -17.92 -20.14 -6.86
C ALA A 1098 -17.34 -18.87 -7.50
N LEU A 1099 -16.76 -18.00 -6.66
CA LEU A 1099 -16.13 -16.76 -7.09
C LEU A 1099 -14.93 -17.00 -8.02
N LYS A 1100 -14.08 -17.97 -7.67
CA LYS A 1100 -12.94 -18.37 -8.51
C LYS A 1100 -13.38 -18.89 -9.88
N SER A 1101 -14.41 -19.73 -9.91
CA SER A 1101 -14.94 -20.32 -11.14
C SER A 1101 -15.45 -19.25 -12.11
N VAL A 1102 -16.26 -18.30 -11.62
CA VAL A 1102 -16.80 -17.21 -12.45
C VAL A 1102 -15.69 -16.29 -12.93
N LYS A 1103 -14.76 -15.92 -12.05
CA LYS A 1103 -13.57 -15.12 -12.42
C LYS A 1103 -12.83 -15.75 -13.61
N GLU A 1104 -12.52 -17.05 -13.55
CA GLU A 1104 -11.81 -17.74 -14.64
C GLU A 1104 -12.60 -17.76 -15.94
N GLN A 1105 -13.91 -18.00 -15.86
CA GLN A 1105 -14.77 -17.98 -17.04
C GLN A 1105 -14.77 -16.59 -17.69
N LEU A 1106 -14.80 -15.52 -16.90
CA LEU A 1106 -14.73 -14.15 -17.40
C LEU A 1106 -13.35 -13.78 -17.96
N ARG A 1107 -12.26 -14.28 -17.39
CA ARG A 1107 -10.89 -13.99 -17.85
C ARG A 1107 -10.52 -14.70 -19.16
N ARG A 1108 -11.21 -15.78 -19.51
CA ARG A 1108 -11.07 -16.45 -20.82
C ARG A 1108 -11.67 -15.65 -21.98
N ILE A 1109 -12.49 -14.64 -21.70
CA ILE A 1109 -13.14 -13.84 -22.73
C ILE A 1109 -12.08 -12.96 -23.41
N PRO A 1110 -11.82 -13.15 -24.71
CA PRO A 1110 -10.79 -12.38 -25.41
C PRO A 1110 -11.22 -10.93 -25.56
N ASN A 1111 -10.27 -10.00 -25.41
CA ASN A 1111 -10.44 -8.56 -25.65
C ASN A 1111 -11.73 -7.97 -25.04
N ARG A 1112 -12.11 -8.46 -23.85
CA ARG A 1112 -13.32 -8.02 -23.11
C ARG A 1112 -14.62 -8.09 -23.94
N GLY A 1113 -14.69 -9.01 -24.90
CA GLY A 1113 -15.92 -9.37 -25.59
C GLY A 1113 -16.23 -8.60 -26.88
N ILE A 1114 -15.43 -7.59 -27.24
CA ILE A 1114 -15.66 -6.79 -28.46
C ILE A 1114 -15.64 -7.64 -29.75
N GLY A 1115 -14.84 -8.71 -29.77
CA GLY A 1115 -14.70 -9.62 -30.90
C GLY A 1115 -15.98 -10.34 -31.29
N TYR A 1116 -16.90 -10.61 -30.35
CA TYR A 1116 -18.18 -11.28 -30.65
C TYR A 1116 -19.01 -10.51 -31.67
N GLY A 1117 -19.28 -9.24 -31.38
CA GLY A 1117 -20.06 -8.37 -32.27
C GLY A 1117 -19.35 -8.13 -33.60
N VAL A 1118 -18.04 -7.93 -33.57
CA VAL A 1118 -17.22 -7.74 -34.77
C VAL A 1118 -17.31 -8.97 -35.69
N LEU A 1119 -17.16 -10.19 -35.16
CA LEU A 1119 -17.24 -11.42 -35.94
C LEU A 1119 -18.67 -11.73 -36.41
N ARG A 1120 -19.69 -11.48 -35.57
CA ARG A 1120 -21.10 -11.75 -35.88
C ARG A 1120 -21.63 -10.87 -37.01
N TYR A 1121 -21.25 -9.58 -37.01
CA TYR A 1121 -21.87 -8.58 -37.88
C TYR A 1121 -20.96 -8.06 -38.98
N LEU A 1122 -19.64 -7.99 -38.76
CA LEU A 1122 -18.71 -7.30 -39.67
C LEU A 1122 -17.76 -8.25 -40.42
N SER A 1123 -17.65 -9.53 -40.04
CA SER A 1123 -16.75 -10.48 -40.71
C SER A 1123 -17.24 -10.86 -42.11
N ASP A 1124 -16.35 -10.98 -43.10
CA ASP A 1124 -16.74 -11.40 -44.46
C ASP A 1124 -16.99 -12.92 -44.55
N ASN A 1125 -16.74 -13.66 -43.47
CA ASN A 1125 -16.95 -15.09 -43.41
C ASN A 1125 -18.43 -15.43 -43.12
N ALA A 1126 -19.21 -15.63 -44.20
CA ALA A 1126 -20.64 -15.95 -44.11
C ALA A 1126 -20.95 -17.18 -43.24
N ALA A 1127 -20.07 -18.19 -43.21
CA ALA A 1127 -20.26 -19.38 -42.38
C ALA A 1127 -20.13 -19.04 -40.88
N THR A 1128 -19.16 -18.19 -40.51
CA THR A 1128 -18.96 -17.72 -39.13
C THR A 1128 -20.16 -16.89 -38.68
N GLN A 1129 -20.62 -15.95 -39.49
CA GLN A 1129 -21.81 -15.16 -39.18
C GLN A 1129 -23.05 -16.04 -39.00
N ALA A 1130 -23.29 -17.00 -39.91
CA ALA A 1130 -24.45 -17.87 -39.84
C ALA A 1130 -24.45 -18.72 -38.56
N GLN A 1131 -23.30 -19.24 -38.15
CA GLN A 1131 -23.16 -20.02 -36.91
C GLN A 1131 -23.36 -19.16 -35.67
N LEU A 1132 -22.83 -17.94 -35.63
CA LEU A 1132 -23.04 -17.02 -34.52
C LEU A 1132 -24.52 -16.58 -34.43
N ARG A 1133 -25.20 -16.35 -35.56
CA ARG A 1133 -26.63 -16.03 -35.60
C ARG A 1133 -27.54 -17.13 -35.09
N GLN A 1134 -27.14 -18.40 -35.26
CA GLN A 1134 -27.89 -19.56 -34.76
C GLN A 1134 -27.71 -19.80 -33.25
N ARG A 1135 -26.91 -18.97 -32.56
CA ARG A 1135 -26.72 -19.11 -31.12
C ARG A 1135 -28.00 -18.76 -30.35
N PRO A 1136 -28.25 -19.46 -29.23
CA PRO A 1136 -29.33 -19.11 -28.32
C PRO A 1136 -29.14 -17.68 -27.80
N GLN A 1137 -30.23 -16.93 -27.77
CA GLN A 1137 -30.28 -15.59 -27.19
C GLN A 1137 -30.37 -15.69 -25.66
N ALA A 1138 -29.65 -14.84 -24.94
CA ALA A 1138 -29.76 -14.77 -23.49
C ALA A 1138 -31.12 -14.19 -23.08
N GLU A 1139 -31.73 -14.74 -22.02
CA GLU A 1139 -32.94 -14.16 -21.43
C GLU A 1139 -32.63 -13.11 -20.34
N ILE A 1140 -31.34 -12.91 -20.02
CA ILE A 1140 -30.85 -11.96 -19.02
C ILE A 1140 -29.85 -11.00 -19.67
N SER A 1141 -30.03 -9.69 -19.48
CA SER A 1141 -28.98 -8.70 -19.71
C SER A 1141 -28.35 -8.25 -18.39
N PHE A 1142 -27.03 -8.06 -18.37
CA PHE A 1142 -26.31 -7.55 -17.20
C PHE A 1142 -25.39 -6.38 -17.57
N ASN A 1143 -25.45 -5.30 -16.78
CA ASN A 1143 -24.60 -4.13 -16.95
C ASN A 1143 -24.15 -3.56 -15.59
N TYR A 1144 -22.92 -3.06 -15.50
CA TYR A 1144 -22.42 -2.29 -14.37
C TYR A 1144 -21.80 -0.96 -14.86
N LEU A 1145 -22.41 0.15 -14.47
CA LEU A 1145 -22.16 1.49 -15.00
C LEU A 1145 -21.09 2.27 -14.20
N GLY A 1146 -20.57 1.73 -13.10
CA GLY A 1146 -19.56 2.40 -12.26
C GLY A 1146 -20.15 3.48 -11.33
N GLN A 1147 -19.31 4.46 -10.95
CA GLN A 1147 -19.71 5.58 -10.09
C GLN A 1147 -20.46 6.66 -10.89
N PHE A 1148 -21.76 6.78 -10.63
CA PHE A 1148 -22.69 7.58 -11.40
C PHE A 1148 -22.81 9.05 -10.91
N ASP A 1149 -22.34 9.34 -9.69
CA ASP A 1149 -22.35 10.68 -9.07
C ASP A 1149 -21.69 11.77 -9.95
N ARG A 1150 -20.78 11.38 -10.85
CA ARG A 1150 -20.04 12.30 -11.72
C ARG A 1150 -20.83 12.84 -12.91
N VAL A 1151 -21.88 12.16 -13.39
CA VAL A 1151 -22.75 12.70 -14.46
C VAL A 1151 -23.56 13.89 -13.93
N ARG A 1152 -23.97 13.86 -12.66
CA ARG A 1152 -24.62 14.99 -11.98
C ARG A 1152 -23.70 16.22 -11.91
N SER A 1153 -22.39 16.00 -11.73
CA SER A 1153 -21.40 17.09 -11.69
C SER A 1153 -21.13 17.73 -13.07
N ALA A 1154 -21.34 17.02 -14.18
CA ALA A 1154 -21.07 17.52 -15.54
C ALA A 1154 -22.04 18.62 -16.02
N SER A 1155 -23.18 18.78 -15.34
CA SER A 1155 -24.15 19.86 -15.59
C SER A 1155 -23.95 21.11 -14.70
N ALA A 1156 -22.89 21.13 -13.89
CA ALA A 1156 -22.61 22.22 -12.96
C ALA A 1156 -22.50 23.55 -13.70
N GLY A 1157 -23.47 24.44 -13.48
CA GLY A 1157 -23.59 25.74 -14.16
C GLY A 1157 -24.92 25.93 -14.89
N LEU A 1158 -25.46 24.86 -15.52
CA LEU A 1158 -26.79 24.86 -16.13
C LEU A 1158 -27.88 24.46 -15.12
N GLY A 1159 -27.62 23.44 -14.30
CA GLY A 1159 -28.60 22.94 -13.34
C GLY A 1159 -28.23 21.60 -12.70
N ILE A 1160 -29.18 20.94 -12.06
CA ILE A 1160 -29.01 19.63 -11.42
C ILE A 1160 -29.73 18.57 -12.25
N VAL A 1161 -28.99 17.56 -12.73
CA VAL A 1161 -29.58 16.37 -13.35
C VAL A 1161 -30.40 15.61 -12.29
N ARG A 1162 -31.71 15.51 -12.51
CA ARG A 1162 -32.66 14.84 -11.60
C ARG A 1162 -33.01 13.44 -12.05
N GLU A 1163 -33.30 13.29 -13.33
CA GLU A 1163 -33.85 12.05 -13.87
C GLU A 1163 -33.09 11.68 -15.14
N TRP A 1164 -32.75 10.40 -15.22
CA TRP A 1164 -32.21 9.76 -16.41
C TRP A 1164 -33.13 8.63 -16.80
N GLN A 1165 -33.52 8.59 -18.06
CA GLN A 1165 -34.43 7.58 -18.57
C GLN A 1165 -33.91 7.05 -19.91
N SER A 1166 -34.24 5.80 -20.22
CA SER A 1166 -34.01 5.21 -21.55
C SER A 1166 -35.35 4.78 -22.16
N PRO A 1167 -36.26 5.73 -22.45
CA PRO A 1167 -37.59 5.39 -22.90
C PRO A 1167 -37.56 4.84 -24.33
N GLN A 1168 -38.45 3.89 -24.56
CA GLN A 1168 -38.63 3.24 -25.83
C GLN A 1168 -40.13 3.07 -26.09
N SER A 1169 -40.51 2.87 -27.36
CA SER A 1169 -41.93 2.66 -27.71
C SER A 1169 -42.54 1.50 -26.93
N GLY A 1170 -43.69 1.77 -26.32
CA GLY A 1170 -44.51 0.77 -25.63
C GLY A 1170 -44.99 -0.39 -26.52
N LEU A 1171 -45.00 -0.19 -27.85
CA LEU A 1171 -45.37 -1.21 -28.83
C LEU A 1171 -44.27 -2.25 -29.06
N GLY A 1172 -43.04 -1.97 -28.60
CA GLY A 1172 -41.91 -2.88 -28.73
C GLY A 1172 -41.96 -4.08 -27.79
N HIS A 1173 -41.15 -5.08 -28.12
CA HIS A 1173 -40.86 -6.20 -27.23
C HIS A 1173 -39.56 -5.94 -26.49
N ARG A 1174 -39.49 -6.38 -25.23
CA ARG A 1174 -38.23 -6.38 -24.48
C ARG A 1174 -37.35 -7.50 -25.04
N SER A 1175 -36.08 -7.17 -25.31
CA SER A 1175 -35.09 -8.10 -25.86
C SER A 1175 -34.68 -9.20 -24.88
N HIS A 1176 -34.90 -8.97 -23.57
CA HIS A 1176 -34.57 -9.90 -22.49
C HIS A 1176 -35.77 -10.04 -21.53
N LEU A 1177 -35.86 -11.17 -20.81
CA LEU A 1177 -36.87 -11.35 -19.77
C LEU A 1177 -36.50 -10.55 -18.52
N LEU A 1178 -35.23 -10.57 -18.12
CA LEU A 1178 -34.70 -9.82 -16.98
C LEU A 1178 -33.55 -8.92 -17.43
N GLY A 1179 -33.56 -7.66 -16.99
CA GLY A 1179 -32.42 -6.76 -17.13
C GLY A 1179 -31.90 -6.37 -15.75
N VAL A 1180 -30.62 -6.60 -15.49
CA VAL A 1180 -29.97 -6.33 -14.20
C VAL A 1180 -28.88 -5.28 -14.42
N SER A 1181 -29.04 -4.11 -13.83
CA SER A 1181 -28.10 -2.99 -14.00
C SER A 1181 -27.65 -2.45 -12.65
N GLY A 1182 -26.34 -2.22 -12.49
CA GLY A 1182 -25.76 -1.71 -11.26
C GLY A 1182 -25.01 -0.38 -11.44
N TRP A 1183 -25.08 0.50 -10.45
CA TRP A 1183 -24.28 1.73 -10.39
C TRP A 1183 -24.05 2.16 -8.94
N ILE A 1184 -23.06 3.02 -8.70
CA ILE A 1184 -22.82 3.61 -7.37
C ILE A 1184 -23.32 5.04 -7.36
N SER A 1185 -24.17 5.37 -6.37
CA SER A 1185 -24.66 6.71 -6.10
C SER A 1185 -24.56 6.97 -4.60
N GLU A 1186 -24.07 8.16 -4.21
CA GLU A 1186 -23.97 8.59 -2.81
C GLU A 1186 -23.22 7.58 -1.91
N GLY A 1187 -22.21 6.91 -2.47
CA GLY A 1187 -21.40 5.91 -1.78
C GLY A 1187 -22.06 4.53 -1.57
N GLN A 1188 -23.23 4.29 -2.19
CA GLN A 1188 -23.96 3.02 -2.12
C GLN A 1188 -24.07 2.38 -3.51
N LEU A 1189 -23.89 1.05 -3.60
CA LEU A 1189 -24.22 0.30 -4.81
C LEU A 1189 -25.74 0.12 -4.92
N GLU A 1190 -26.31 0.58 -6.03
CA GLU A 1190 -27.71 0.39 -6.41
C GLU A 1190 -27.81 -0.65 -7.53
N MET A 1191 -28.68 -1.64 -7.36
CA MET A 1191 -28.96 -2.69 -8.33
C MET A 1191 -30.42 -2.61 -8.76
N CYS A 1192 -30.66 -2.29 -10.03
CA CYS A 1192 -31.97 -2.20 -10.65
C CYS A 1192 -32.29 -3.46 -11.45
N TRP A 1193 -33.45 -4.04 -11.16
CA TRP A 1193 -34.00 -5.21 -11.82
C TRP A 1193 -35.22 -4.80 -12.64
N SER A 1194 -35.09 -4.86 -13.97
CA SER A 1194 -36.18 -4.61 -14.91
C SER A 1194 -36.77 -5.94 -15.40
N TYR A 1195 -38.09 -6.05 -15.38
CA TYR A 1195 -38.82 -7.26 -15.75
C TYR A 1195 -40.21 -6.91 -16.30
N SER A 1196 -40.91 -7.88 -16.88
CA SER A 1196 -42.29 -7.69 -17.32
C SER A 1196 -43.26 -8.09 -16.20
N ASP A 1197 -44.08 -7.16 -15.70
CA ASP A 1197 -45.11 -7.42 -14.67
C ASP A 1197 -46.24 -8.36 -15.15
N GLN A 1198 -46.34 -8.57 -16.46
CA GLN A 1198 -47.22 -9.57 -17.07
C GLN A 1198 -46.61 -10.98 -17.11
N LEU A 1199 -45.31 -11.11 -16.84
CA LEU A 1199 -44.60 -12.41 -16.81
C LEU A 1199 -44.20 -12.83 -15.41
N HIS A 1200 -43.83 -11.87 -14.58
CA HIS A 1200 -43.38 -12.10 -13.22
C HIS A 1200 -44.19 -11.26 -12.24
N GLU A 1201 -44.57 -11.88 -11.14
CA GLU A 1201 -45.08 -11.17 -9.99
C GLU A 1201 -43.94 -10.39 -9.33
N ARG A 1202 -44.25 -9.19 -8.81
CA ARG A 1202 -43.26 -8.37 -8.10
C ARG A 1202 -42.57 -9.15 -6.97
N ILE A 1203 -43.31 -10.02 -6.26
CA ILE A 1203 -42.76 -10.81 -5.16
C ILE A 1203 -41.68 -11.81 -5.62
N THR A 1204 -41.81 -12.37 -6.83
CA THR A 1204 -40.81 -13.28 -7.41
C THR A 1204 -39.50 -12.54 -7.65
N ILE A 1205 -39.58 -11.35 -8.23
CA ILE A 1205 -38.40 -10.50 -8.49
C ILE A 1205 -37.82 -9.93 -7.20
N GLU A 1206 -38.65 -9.58 -6.22
CA GLU A 1206 -38.18 -9.17 -4.90
C GLU A 1206 -37.42 -10.28 -4.20
N ARG A 1207 -37.86 -11.54 -4.32
CA ARG A 1207 -37.14 -12.69 -3.79
C ARG A 1207 -35.81 -12.89 -4.49
N LEU A 1208 -35.79 -12.79 -5.83
CA LEU A 1208 -34.57 -12.94 -6.64
C LEU A 1208 -33.54 -11.84 -6.34
N ALA A 1209 -33.98 -10.58 -6.32
CA ALA A 1209 -33.13 -9.44 -5.98
C ALA A 1209 -32.62 -9.51 -4.54
N SER A 1210 -33.44 -9.98 -3.59
CA SER A 1210 -33.00 -10.18 -2.20
C SER A 1210 -32.03 -11.35 -2.07
N GLY A 1211 -32.21 -12.42 -2.85
CA GLY A 1211 -31.24 -13.51 -2.98
C GLY A 1211 -29.90 -13.00 -3.49
N PHE A 1212 -29.91 -12.16 -4.54
CA PHE A 1212 -28.73 -11.49 -5.08
C PHE A 1212 -28.00 -10.67 -4.02
N MET A 1213 -28.71 -9.80 -3.30
CA MET A 1213 -28.09 -8.99 -2.25
C MET A 1213 -27.49 -9.85 -1.13
N ARG A 1214 -28.17 -10.94 -0.74
CA ARG A 1214 -27.67 -11.87 0.27
C ARG A 1214 -26.43 -12.64 -0.22
N ALA A 1215 -26.43 -13.09 -1.47
CA ALA A 1215 -25.28 -13.74 -2.10
C ALA A 1215 -24.09 -12.77 -2.15
N LEU A 1216 -24.34 -11.51 -2.52
CA LEU A 1216 -23.32 -10.46 -2.54
C LEU A 1216 -22.74 -10.18 -1.15
N GLN A 1217 -23.59 -10.06 -0.12
CA GLN A 1217 -23.15 -9.89 1.27
C GLN A 1217 -22.38 -11.12 1.78
N THR A 1218 -22.81 -12.32 1.41
CA THR A 1218 -22.10 -13.57 1.73
C THR A 1218 -20.72 -13.60 1.08
N LEU A 1219 -20.61 -13.19 -0.20
CA LEU A 1219 -19.34 -13.10 -0.91
C LEU A 1219 -18.42 -12.06 -0.27
N ILE A 1220 -18.94 -10.89 0.13
CA ILE A 1220 -18.17 -9.84 0.83
C ILE A 1220 -17.66 -10.37 2.17
N ALA A 1221 -18.55 -10.91 3.01
CA ALA A 1221 -18.20 -11.44 4.32
C ALA A 1221 -17.22 -12.61 4.21
N HIS A 1222 -17.40 -13.49 3.22
CA HIS A 1222 -16.45 -14.55 2.90
C HIS A 1222 -15.09 -13.96 2.59
N CYS A 1223 -14.98 -13.00 1.66
CA CYS A 1223 -13.71 -12.37 1.29
C CYS A 1223 -13.03 -11.61 2.44
N GLN A 1224 -13.77 -11.21 3.46
CA GLN A 1224 -13.22 -10.61 4.69
C GLN A 1224 -12.86 -11.66 5.76
N SER A 1225 -13.22 -12.93 5.56
CA SER A 1225 -12.91 -14.00 6.50
C SER A 1225 -11.46 -14.46 6.36
N PRO A 1226 -10.84 -14.96 7.44
CA PRO A 1226 -9.48 -15.51 7.39
C PRO A 1226 -9.34 -16.75 6.48
N GLU A 1227 -10.44 -17.43 6.17
CA GLU A 1227 -10.50 -18.62 5.31
C GLU A 1227 -10.63 -18.26 3.82
N ALA A 1228 -10.92 -17.00 3.50
CA ALA A 1228 -10.90 -16.53 2.13
C ALA A 1228 -9.48 -16.22 1.67
N GLY A 1229 -9.26 -16.48 0.39
CA GLY A 1229 -7.93 -16.46 -0.18
C GLY A 1229 -7.71 -17.59 -1.17
N GLY A 1230 -6.71 -17.41 -2.00
CA GLY A 1230 -6.25 -18.40 -2.96
C GLY A 1230 -6.51 -17.98 -4.39
N TYR A 1231 -5.92 -18.74 -5.30
CA TYR A 1231 -5.67 -18.23 -6.64
C TYR A 1231 -6.51 -18.95 -7.67
N THR A 1232 -6.67 -18.27 -8.79
CA THR A 1232 -7.26 -18.84 -9.98
C THR A 1232 -6.20 -18.95 -11.08
N LEU A 1233 -6.43 -19.79 -12.08
CA LEU A 1233 -5.44 -20.02 -13.13
C LEU A 1233 -5.02 -18.72 -13.85
N SER A 1234 -5.93 -17.75 -14.01
CA SER A 1234 -5.65 -16.44 -14.62
C SER A 1234 -4.82 -15.49 -13.77
N ASP A 1235 -4.53 -15.82 -12.50
CA ASP A 1235 -3.55 -15.10 -11.68
C ASP A 1235 -2.10 -15.45 -12.07
N PHE A 1236 -1.91 -16.47 -12.91
CA PHE A 1236 -0.61 -16.95 -13.35
C PHE A 1236 -0.55 -17.00 -14.88
N SER A 1237 0.34 -16.22 -15.48
CA SER A 1237 0.58 -16.30 -16.92
C SER A 1237 1.19 -17.65 -17.31
N ALA A 1238 0.54 -18.36 -18.25
CA ALA A 1238 1.03 -19.57 -18.95
C ALA A 1238 1.00 -20.94 -18.21
N THR A 1239 0.08 -21.16 -17.28
CA THR A 1239 -0.09 -22.50 -16.65
C THR A 1239 -1.07 -23.42 -17.42
N THR A 1240 -0.78 -24.72 -17.50
CA THR A 1240 -1.66 -25.77 -18.09
C THR A 1240 -2.41 -26.60 -17.04
N LEU A 1241 -2.45 -26.12 -15.79
CA LEU A 1241 -3.06 -26.82 -14.65
C LEU A 1241 -4.59 -26.70 -14.69
N SER A 1242 -5.30 -27.65 -14.06
CA SER A 1242 -6.74 -27.51 -13.80
C SER A 1242 -6.96 -26.83 -12.45
N GLN A 1243 -8.07 -26.10 -12.26
CA GLN A 1243 -8.37 -25.43 -10.99
C GLN A 1243 -8.37 -26.43 -9.80
N LYS A 1244 -8.94 -27.63 -9.97
CA LYS A 1244 -8.87 -28.69 -8.94
C LYS A 1244 -7.46 -29.21 -8.67
N ARG A 1245 -6.55 -29.15 -9.64
CA ARG A 1245 -5.12 -29.48 -9.42
C ARG A 1245 -4.39 -28.32 -8.76
N LEU A 1246 -4.72 -27.07 -9.11
CA LEU A 1246 -4.22 -25.86 -8.45
C LEU A 1246 -4.68 -25.83 -6.99
N ASP A 1247 -5.97 -26.01 -6.71
CA ASP A 1247 -6.51 -26.09 -5.36
C ASP A 1247 -5.98 -27.31 -4.60
N LYS A 1248 -5.74 -28.46 -5.25
CA LYS A 1248 -5.05 -29.60 -4.60
C LYS A 1248 -3.56 -29.37 -4.36
N LEU A 1249 -2.89 -28.56 -5.18
CA LEU A 1249 -1.51 -28.16 -4.97
C LEU A 1249 -1.46 -27.17 -3.81
N ILE A 1250 -2.32 -26.14 -3.84
CA ILE A 1250 -2.48 -25.16 -2.76
C ILE A 1250 -2.90 -25.85 -1.46
N ASN A 1251 -3.88 -26.75 -1.44
CA ASN A 1251 -4.30 -27.51 -0.23
C ASN A 1251 -3.32 -28.64 0.17
N LYS A 1252 -2.28 -28.90 -0.62
CA LYS A 1252 -1.15 -29.75 -0.21
C LYS A 1252 0.04 -28.93 0.27
N LEU A 1253 0.07 -27.64 -0.08
CA LEU A 1253 1.11 -26.67 0.28
C LEU A 1253 0.71 -25.89 1.55
N ASN A 1254 -0.59 -25.65 1.73
CA ASN A 1254 -1.27 -25.36 2.99
C ASN A 1254 -1.51 -26.66 3.75
#